data_AF-W2ZTE2-F1
#
_entry.id   AF-W2ZTE2-F1
#
_cell.length_a   1.000
_cell.length_b   1.000
_cell.length_c   1.000
_cell.angle_alpha   90.00
_cell.angle_beta   90.00
_cell.angle_gamma   90.00
#
_symmetry.space_group_name_H-M   'P 1'
#
loop_
_entity.id
_entity.type
_entity.pdbx_description
1 polymer ?
#
loop_
_entity_poly.entity_id
_entity_poly.type
_entity_poly.pdbx_seq_one_letter_code
_entity_poly.pdbx_strand_id
1 'polypeptide(L)'
;MLSKISHWLATRHEDKGGASDAFVQQRYDALSRLKNATLAVLRKENAADLNDVGEQQPTAGQQEGSMPREIRLPLTEHDSCVGELCVALEECLVLGLKPRSDEEQPCWWHVLYASTLIVDEPTLVQSVLSAAFLSETDVGKARCWLKIALNNHTIESSIMMIFSMACEHLIRNNYEEWSLVRCSEGLGLFLELVIALREVHFAIEVNDEPFYVPEQAESTEPEPTESNSGEMVSTITDADIAAAVGASPSRAGSFLPPPDAEPVLVELEDVKDLEIQEAETVTEEEEDCIQLPSALFPHRLKDIKPWQYVFGVSLASLSKNPYHSRYALIDPLLALPNIVDDCVAILRENPDTPRLFRATVLSIRLNQLREIVETEGSVPKDLDPQCAGALLLDFLKNLPDSIVTDDKYDAFVAAGQLRDEDASVRNITCLVNDLPVHCQIVLKRVINLMNFLQQPEHCEQNGVDVVTASSVLAPVIAFKKDSGSGLPSERTRARTHSQYQDVRYAAVGAQVVERMIEHYATIFHDVRVQVVDALERLEAKKEALRMVSHQMKLQPQMNFLSDRQQLNEISRLFRDHLEGGDITSTANNAVTAQSAESSKSETATDLETETQPNTTTNLELDLRRPTAATPPTSATSSGGSSPTTSEITEQELVSIWEQFGFNRPTILGNFEKGGVLMLRAILYWLKNDPDALSLLKMRALPSELPSYDAGLVASSICESLVKLLKLFLSPKHPEIDIVTMSLEPFWELFDEDMYFSKLFMFMFQVYDQLWSELDPKAASFTRVITETEGIMNELLKKAPITVYDLRMEWEEIRTRRLDEGEEVLEIQAELVEDEAFRIAELADQSLLSPPLRYSKKKPSFDYNPDDYRSKLMESSSILEIEHIAYIDHALPITSQLCRWYRIYSVEANGSSLETLLILAKKQSPTLLVVKDAGGNVFGGFASDEWHHAFHYYGTGESFLFSFANPSAAGGFVKYQWSRKNSYFMLCSDESLIMGGGGNFGLFLVSTVELLTVRDED
;
A
#
# COMPACT_ATOMS: atom_id res chain seq x y z
N MET A 1 3.20 14.89 23.22
CA MET A 1 4.42 15.49 22.64
C MET A 1 4.78 16.80 23.35
N LEU A 2 4.02 17.88 23.17
CA LEU A 2 4.25 19.27 23.67
C LEU A 2 4.68 19.46 25.14
N SER A 3 4.32 18.56 26.06
CA SER A 3 4.82 18.55 27.45
C SER A 3 6.31 18.16 27.54
N LYS A 4 6.78 17.20 26.73
CA LYS A 4 8.22 16.85 26.60
C LYS A 4 9.00 18.01 25.99
N ILE A 5 8.46 18.65 24.93
CA ILE A 5 9.04 19.86 24.33
C ILE A 5 9.18 20.97 25.37
N SER A 6 8.14 21.21 26.19
CA SER A 6 8.17 22.21 27.25
C SER A 6 9.15 21.86 28.37
N HIS A 7 9.35 20.58 28.69
CA HIS A 7 10.39 20.13 29.62
C HIS A 7 11.79 20.36 29.04
N TRP A 8 12.05 19.97 27.79
CA TRP A 8 13.34 20.20 27.12
C TRP A 8 13.71 21.69 27.10
N LEU A 9 12.76 22.53 26.67
CA LEU A 9 12.88 23.98 26.66
C LEU A 9 13.26 24.49 28.07
N ALA A 10 12.47 24.15 29.10
CA ALA A 10 12.74 24.59 30.46
C ALA A 10 14.13 24.17 30.95
N THR A 11 14.51 22.90 30.77
CA THR A 11 15.80 22.37 31.27
C THR A 11 17.05 23.00 30.66
N ARG A 12 16.97 23.68 29.51
CA ARG A 12 18.12 24.41 28.93
C ARG A 12 18.14 25.90 29.20
N HIS A 13 17.06 26.47 29.73
CA HIS A 13 17.02 27.88 30.14
C HIS A 13 17.71 28.11 31.51
N GLU A 14 17.97 27.06 32.28
CA GLU A 14 18.51 27.16 33.64
C GLU A 14 20.06 27.16 33.72
N ASP A 15 20.80 26.90 32.63
CA ASP A 15 22.23 26.53 32.72
C ASP A 15 23.26 27.51 32.10
N LYS A 16 23.67 28.49 32.93
CA LYS A 16 24.98 29.18 33.01
C LYS A 16 25.46 30.17 31.90
N GLY A 17 25.28 31.45 32.24
CA GLY A 17 25.81 32.67 31.59
C GLY A 17 27.17 32.63 30.87
N GLY A 18 27.13 32.76 29.55
CA GLY A 18 28.24 33.02 28.63
C GLY A 18 27.81 33.68 27.30
N ALA A 19 28.76 34.01 26.42
CA ALA A 19 28.45 34.60 25.11
C ALA A 19 27.82 33.59 24.12
N SER A 20 27.95 32.29 24.39
CA SER A 20 27.25 31.21 23.68
C SER A 20 25.74 31.30 23.90
N ASP A 21 25.32 31.78 25.06
CA ASP A 21 23.95 31.72 25.55
C ASP A 21 23.03 32.66 24.78
N ALA A 22 23.53 33.79 24.27
CA ALA A 22 22.73 34.70 23.45
C ALA A 22 22.10 33.96 22.25
N PHE A 23 22.86 33.04 21.64
CA PHE A 23 22.38 32.21 20.54
C PHE A 23 21.59 30.97 20.99
N VAL A 24 21.76 30.50 22.23
CA VAL A 24 20.88 29.47 22.84
C VAL A 24 19.52 30.09 23.16
N GLN A 25 19.50 31.25 23.81
CA GLN A 25 18.31 32.02 24.16
C GLN A 25 17.52 32.41 22.91
N GLN A 26 18.16 32.94 21.86
CA GLN A 26 17.46 33.27 20.61
C GLN A 26 16.76 32.05 19.97
N ARG A 27 17.40 30.86 19.99
CA ARG A 27 16.78 29.61 19.51
C ARG A 27 15.65 29.14 20.43
N TYR A 28 15.84 29.24 21.74
CA TYR A 28 14.82 28.93 22.74
C TYR A 28 13.59 29.86 22.58
N ASP A 29 13.79 31.17 22.45
CA ASP A 29 12.74 32.17 22.32
C ASP A 29 11.93 31.95 21.04
N ALA A 30 12.59 31.68 19.90
CA ALA A 30 11.94 31.38 18.63
C ALA A 30 11.13 30.07 18.69
N LEU A 31 11.71 28.97 19.18
CA LEU A 31 10.98 27.70 19.39
C LEU A 31 9.84 27.86 20.41
N SER A 32 9.99 28.71 21.43
CA SER A 32 8.95 28.99 22.42
C SER A 32 7.80 29.78 21.81
N ARG A 33 8.07 30.79 20.97
CA ARG A 33 7.05 31.51 20.20
C ARG A 33 6.32 30.57 19.23
N LEU A 34 7.06 29.77 18.44
CA LEU A 34 6.45 28.78 17.53
C LEU A 34 5.58 27.75 18.27
N LYS A 35 6.05 27.21 19.39
CA LYS A 35 5.27 26.31 20.24
C LYS A 35 3.98 26.97 20.73
N ASN A 36 4.04 28.24 21.14
CA ASN A 36 2.87 28.96 21.64
C ASN A 36 1.87 29.27 20.52
N ALA A 37 2.33 29.65 19.33
CA ALA A 37 1.47 29.87 18.16
C ALA A 37 0.83 28.57 17.65
N THR A 38 1.62 27.48 17.55
CA THR A 38 1.14 26.12 17.23
C THR A 38 0.07 25.67 18.24
N LEU A 39 0.30 25.93 19.54
CA LEU A 39 -0.71 25.68 20.59
C LEU A 39 -1.95 26.57 20.45
N ALA A 40 -1.83 27.83 20.01
CA ALA A 40 -2.98 28.72 19.81
C ALA A 40 -3.84 28.26 18.61
N VAL A 41 -3.20 27.91 17.50
CA VAL A 41 -3.82 27.32 16.30
C VAL A 41 -4.55 26.02 16.64
N LEU A 42 -3.88 25.06 17.28
CA LEU A 42 -4.50 23.80 17.70
C LEU A 42 -5.63 24.01 18.70
N ARG A 43 -5.51 24.95 19.65
CA ARG A 43 -6.62 25.30 20.55
C ARG A 43 -7.80 25.89 19.81
N LYS A 44 -7.58 26.68 18.76
CA LYS A 44 -8.66 27.29 17.99
C LYS A 44 -9.39 26.27 17.12
N GLU A 45 -8.65 25.36 16.49
CA GLU A 45 -9.22 24.20 15.78
C GLU A 45 -10.11 23.36 16.71
N ASN A 46 -9.58 22.93 17.87
CA ASN A 46 -10.32 22.13 18.85
C ASN A 46 -11.38 22.94 19.65
N ALA A 47 -11.43 24.27 19.51
CA ALA A 47 -12.49 25.09 20.10
C ALA A 47 -13.73 25.21 19.20
N ALA A 48 -13.61 24.89 17.90
CA ALA A 48 -14.77 24.74 17.02
C ALA A 48 -15.72 23.64 17.52
N ASP A 49 -15.15 22.56 18.07
CA ASP A 49 -15.87 21.40 18.64
C ASP A 49 -16.78 21.74 19.85
N LEU A 50 -16.68 22.94 20.44
CA LEU A 50 -17.37 23.32 21.68
C LEU A 50 -18.50 24.36 21.51
N ASN A 51 -18.54 25.11 20.40
CA ASN A 51 -19.48 26.23 20.26
C ASN A 51 -20.90 25.82 19.80
N ASP A 52 -21.11 24.58 19.36
CA ASP A 52 -22.44 24.07 18.93
C ASP A 52 -23.25 23.42 20.07
N VAL A 53 -22.77 23.49 21.32
CA VAL A 53 -23.49 23.01 22.52
C VAL A 53 -24.23 24.17 23.21
N GLY A 54 -25.03 24.89 22.43
CA GLY A 54 -25.84 26.04 22.86
C GLY A 54 -27.31 25.67 23.12
N GLU A 55 -27.77 25.88 24.35
CA GLU A 55 -29.19 25.84 24.76
C GLU A 55 -29.99 24.53 24.52
N GLN A 56 -29.67 23.49 25.29
CA GLN A 56 -30.71 22.58 25.80
C GLN A 56 -30.37 21.99 27.18
N GLN A 57 -31.39 21.74 28.00
CA GLN A 57 -31.21 21.36 29.41
C GLN A 57 -30.88 19.87 29.57
N PRO A 58 -29.99 19.49 30.51
CA PRO A 58 -29.58 18.10 30.69
C PRO A 58 -30.69 17.27 31.35
N THR A 59 -31.25 16.31 30.61
CA THR A 59 -31.94 15.15 31.17
C THR A 59 -30.98 13.95 31.23
N ALA A 60 -30.96 13.25 32.36
CA ALA A 60 -29.85 12.35 32.67
C ALA A 60 -29.96 10.95 32.03
N GLY A 61 -28.87 10.49 31.42
CA GLY A 61 -28.61 9.06 31.19
C GLY A 61 -28.46 8.61 29.73
N GLN A 62 -27.39 9.04 29.06
CA GLN A 62 -26.86 8.40 27.84
C GLN A 62 -25.33 8.35 27.90
N GLN A 63 -24.73 7.40 27.18
CA GLN A 63 -23.29 7.09 27.24
C GLN A 63 -22.50 7.89 26.19
N GLU A 64 -21.21 8.09 26.44
CA GLU A 64 -20.32 8.84 25.55
C GLU A 64 -20.13 8.11 24.21
N GLY A 65 -20.67 8.69 23.13
CA GLY A 65 -20.39 8.31 21.75
C GLY A 65 -19.89 9.53 20.99
N SER A 66 -18.69 9.47 20.42
CA SER A 66 -18.13 10.56 19.62
C SER A 66 -18.77 10.64 18.24
N MET A 67 -19.28 11.82 17.87
CA MET A 67 -19.79 12.11 16.53
C MET A 67 -18.68 12.06 15.46
N PRO A 68 -19.02 11.91 14.16
CA PRO A 68 -18.03 11.89 13.07
C PRO A 68 -17.25 13.20 12.94
N ARG A 69 -15.97 13.13 12.55
CA ARG A 69 -15.07 14.28 12.34
C ARG A 69 -15.27 14.97 10.97
N GLU A 70 -16.49 15.11 10.49
CA GLU A 70 -16.77 15.70 9.17
C GLU A 70 -17.27 17.14 9.30
N ILE A 71 -16.79 18.03 8.42
CA ILE A 71 -16.97 19.49 8.45
C ILE A 71 -16.23 20.20 9.61
N ARG A 72 -14.89 20.23 9.55
CA ARG A 72 -14.09 21.27 10.22
C ARG A 72 -14.01 22.52 9.34
N LEU A 73 -14.22 23.70 9.91
CA LEU A 73 -13.98 24.97 9.22
C LEU A 73 -12.47 25.25 9.14
N PRO A 74 -11.92 25.63 7.96
CA PRO A 74 -10.50 25.92 7.82
C PRO A 74 -10.14 27.26 8.49
N LEU A 75 -8.92 27.35 9.01
CA LEU A 75 -8.39 28.57 9.62
C LEU A 75 -7.91 29.55 8.54
N THR A 76 -8.28 30.82 8.70
CA THR A 76 -8.10 31.90 7.73
C THR A 76 -7.04 32.92 8.17
N GLU A 77 -6.62 33.82 7.29
CA GLU A 77 -5.72 34.91 7.66
C GLU A 77 -6.31 35.92 8.67
N HIS A 78 -7.65 35.97 8.81
CA HIS A 78 -8.32 36.80 9.80
C HIS A 78 -8.20 36.24 11.24
N ASP A 79 -7.72 35.01 11.38
CA ASP A 79 -7.52 34.36 12.67
C ASP A 79 -6.12 34.69 13.23
N SER A 80 -6.05 35.54 14.26
CA SER A 80 -4.77 36.09 14.77
C SER A 80 -3.67 35.03 15.05
N CYS A 81 -4.05 33.85 15.53
CA CYS A 81 -3.13 32.74 15.78
C CYS A 81 -2.45 32.20 14.50
N VAL A 82 -3.06 32.36 13.32
CA VAL A 82 -2.48 32.00 12.02
C VAL A 82 -1.41 33.02 11.61
N GLY A 83 -1.67 34.31 11.85
CA GLY A 83 -0.65 35.37 11.68
C GLY A 83 0.54 35.17 12.62
N GLU A 84 0.28 34.95 13.91
CA GLU A 84 1.30 34.60 14.92
C GLU A 84 2.11 33.35 14.52
N LEU A 85 1.45 32.31 13.97
CA LEU A 85 2.11 31.10 13.47
C LEU A 85 3.03 31.41 12.28
N CYS A 86 2.55 32.16 11.29
CA CYS A 86 3.35 32.49 10.11
C CYS A 86 4.59 33.33 10.47
N VAL A 87 4.46 34.30 11.39
CA VAL A 87 5.60 35.05 11.93
C VAL A 87 6.59 34.13 12.64
N ALA A 88 6.12 33.25 13.53
CA ALA A 88 7.01 32.37 14.27
C ALA A 88 7.73 31.33 13.37
N LEU A 89 7.11 30.91 12.27
CA LEU A 89 7.73 30.08 11.23
C LEU A 89 8.78 30.87 10.42
N GLU A 90 8.46 32.10 9.97
CA GLU A 90 9.42 32.99 9.28
C GLU A 90 10.64 33.28 10.17
N GLU A 91 10.43 33.60 11.45
CA GLU A 91 11.52 33.78 12.43
C GLU A 91 12.42 32.55 12.55
N CYS A 92 11.85 31.35 12.71
CA CYS A 92 12.64 30.12 12.86
C CYS A 92 13.48 29.79 11.61
N LEU A 93 12.94 30.05 10.41
CA LEU A 93 13.61 29.81 9.13
C LEU A 93 14.67 30.86 8.80
N VAL A 94 14.54 32.09 9.33
CA VAL A 94 15.52 33.19 9.16
C VAL A 94 16.58 33.21 10.28
N LEU A 95 16.37 32.52 11.41
CA LEU A 95 17.26 32.60 12.57
C LEU A 95 18.68 32.07 12.29
N GLY A 96 19.64 32.99 12.22
CA GLY A 96 21.04 32.69 11.90
C GLY A 96 21.31 32.53 10.40
N LEU A 97 20.40 32.98 9.53
CA LEU A 97 20.67 33.17 8.11
C LEU A 97 21.70 34.30 7.91
N LYS A 98 22.66 34.12 7.02
CA LYS A 98 23.69 35.13 6.74
C LYS A 98 23.12 36.26 5.85
N PRO A 99 23.39 37.54 6.18
CA PRO A 99 23.02 38.65 5.31
C PRO A 99 23.81 38.59 3.99
N ARG A 100 23.17 38.97 2.88
CA ARG A 100 23.82 39.05 1.55
C ARG A 100 24.47 40.42 1.30
N SER A 101 24.00 41.45 1.99
CA SER A 101 24.58 42.79 2.09
C SER A 101 24.22 43.42 3.44
N ASP A 102 24.92 44.48 3.85
CA ASP A 102 24.71 45.15 5.15
C ASP A 102 23.40 45.98 5.23
N GLU A 103 22.68 46.16 4.13
CA GLU A 103 21.47 47.01 4.04
C GLU A 103 20.17 46.24 3.73
N GLU A 104 20.23 44.93 3.45
CA GLU A 104 19.07 44.11 3.09
C GLU A 104 18.49 43.32 4.28
N GLN A 105 17.16 43.19 4.33
CA GLN A 105 16.50 42.30 5.29
C GLN A 105 16.88 40.83 5.02
N PRO A 106 17.17 40.02 6.05
CA PRO A 106 17.60 38.64 5.87
C PRO A 106 16.44 37.77 5.34
N CYS A 107 16.44 37.52 4.03
CA CYS A 107 15.39 36.75 3.36
C CYS A 107 15.87 35.36 2.94
N TRP A 108 15.21 34.32 3.44
CA TRP A 108 15.57 32.93 3.17
C TRP A 108 15.14 32.41 1.78
N TRP A 109 14.42 33.22 0.99
CA TRP A 109 14.01 32.90 -0.39
C TRP A 109 15.13 32.34 -1.26
N HIS A 110 16.34 32.90 -1.14
CA HIS A 110 17.48 32.48 -1.93
C HIS A 110 18.02 31.08 -1.55
N VAL A 111 17.74 30.59 -0.33
CA VAL A 111 17.96 29.19 0.06
C VAL A 111 16.88 28.33 -0.56
N LEU A 112 15.61 28.69 -0.35
CA LEU A 112 14.44 27.98 -0.87
C LEU A 112 14.49 27.76 -2.39
N TYR A 113 14.85 28.78 -3.16
CA TYR A 113 15.03 28.68 -4.62
C TYR A 113 16.30 27.90 -5.01
N ALA A 114 17.38 27.99 -4.23
CA ALA A 114 18.58 27.19 -4.51
C ALA A 114 18.36 25.69 -4.20
N SER A 115 17.53 25.34 -3.22
CA SER A 115 17.17 23.94 -2.94
C SER A 115 16.39 23.29 -4.08
N THR A 116 15.57 24.03 -4.85
CA THR A 116 14.90 23.48 -6.05
C THR A 116 15.83 23.23 -7.24
N LEU A 117 17.12 23.58 -7.11
CA LEU A 117 18.17 23.25 -8.09
C LEU A 117 19.05 22.08 -7.62
N ILE A 118 18.75 21.52 -6.44
CA ILE A 118 19.48 20.41 -5.80
C ILE A 118 18.54 19.22 -5.57
N VAL A 119 17.31 19.50 -5.13
CA VAL A 119 16.23 18.53 -4.92
C VAL A 119 15.25 18.69 -6.08
N ASP A 120 15.32 17.76 -7.03
CA ASP A 120 14.42 17.67 -8.19
C ASP A 120 13.09 17.00 -7.79
N GLU A 121 12.36 17.64 -6.86
CA GLU A 121 11.05 17.18 -6.40
C GLU A 121 9.95 18.13 -6.91
N PRO A 122 8.96 17.63 -7.68
CA PRO A 122 8.04 18.47 -8.44
C PRO A 122 7.09 19.31 -7.57
N THR A 123 6.68 18.88 -6.38
CA THR A 123 5.77 19.68 -5.53
C THR A 123 6.48 20.87 -4.89
N LEU A 124 7.73 20.70 -4.44
CA LEU A 124 8.59 21.77 -3.96
C LEU A 124 8.90 22.74 -5.11
N VAL A 125 9.38 22.24 -6.25
CA VAL A 125 9.63 23.05 -7.47
C VAL A 125 8.39 23.85 -7.87
N GLN A 126 7.22 23.20 -7.95
CA GLN A 126 5.96 23.87 -8.31
C GLN A 126 5.54 24.91 -7.27
N SER A 127 5.67 24.63 -5.97
CA SER A 127 5.32 25.59 -4.90
C SER A 127 6.21 26.83 -4.92
N VAL A 128 7.51 26.68 -5.20
CA VAL A 128 8.47 27.78 -5.32
C VAL A 128 8.21 28.58 -6.59
N LEU A 129 8.00 27.93 -7.74
CA LEU A 129 7.62 28.64 -8.98
C LEU A 129 6.26 29.36 -8.87
N SER A 130 5.32 28.81 -8.09
CA SER A 130 4.06 29.49 -7.75
C SER A 130 4.32 30.81 -7.01
N ALA A 131 5.10 30.74 -5.92
CA ALA A 131 5.43 31.91 -5.12
C ALA A 131 6.27 32.95 -5.87
N ALA A 132 7.17 32.50 -6.74
CA ALA A 132 8.00 33.34 -7.60
C ALA A 132 7.19 34.20 -8.59
N PHE A 133 6.00 33.74 -8.98
CA PHE A 133 5.08 34.48 -9.87
C PHE A 133 4.21 35.50 -9.11
N LEU A 134 4.02 35.33 -7.80
CA LEU A 134 3.05 36.10 -6.99
C LEU A 134 3.62 37.38 -6.35
N SER A 135 4.94 37.62 -6.39
CA SER A 135 5.55 38.89 -5.95
C SER A 135 6.81 39.22 -6.75
N GLU A 136 7.06 40.51 -7.02
CA GLU A 136 8.38 40.95 -7.54
C GLU A 136 9.49 40.79 -6.47
N THR A 137 9.15 40.84 -5.17
CA THR A 137 10.14 40.93 -4.07
C THR A 137 10.48 39.58 -3.45
N ASP A 138 11.75 39.36 -3.07
CA ASP A 138 12.17 38.07 -2.51
C ASP A 138 11.52 37.78 -1.14
N VAL A 139 11.32 38.79 -0.29
CA VAL A 139 10.56 38.66 0.97
C VAL A 139 9.11 38.28 0.68
N GLY A 140 8.46 38.95 -0.28
CA GLY A 140 7.10 38.62 -0.70
C GLY A 140 6.97 37.18 -1.20
N LYS A 141 7.91 36.72 -2.04
CA LYS A 141 7.97 35.33 -2.53
C LYS A 141 8.11 34.33 -1.37
N ALA A 142 8.98 34.59 -0.38
CA ALA A 142 9.10 33.74 0.80
C ALA A 142 7.79 33.62 1.60
N ARG A 143 7.02 34.72 1.71
CA ARG A 143 5.72 34.73 2.38
C ARG A 143 4.63 34.03 1.59
N CYS A 144 4.51 34.31 0.29
CA CYS A 144 3.63 33.58 -0.61
C CYS A 144 3.89 32.08 -0.55
N TRP A 145 5.15 31.66 -0.54
CA TRP A 145 5.52 30.25 -0.39
C TRP A 145 5.07 29.67 0.95
N LEU A 146 5.28 30.36 2.07
CA LEU A 146 4.86 29.86 3.39
C LEU A 146 3.34 29.70 3.49
N LYS A 147 2.58 30.67 2.94
CA LYS A 147 1.11 30.60 2.86
C LYS A 147 0.64 29.43 1.99
N ILE A 148 1.31 29.18 0.85
CA ILE A 148 1.08 28.00 -0.01
C ILE A 148 1.39 26.69 0.73
N ALA A 149 2.55 26.59 1.40
CA ALA A 149 2.99 25.36 2.06
C ALA A 149 2.11 24.97 3.26
N LEU A 150 1.49 25.95 3.93
CA LEU A 150 0.48 25.74 4.97
C LEU A 150 -0.86 25.27 4.38
N ASN A 151 -1.43 26.00 3.41
CA ASN A 151 -2.68 25.61 2.72
C ASN A 151 -2.59 24.23 2.07
N ASN A 152 -1.42 23.87 1.53
CA ASN A 152 -1.19 22.62 0.81
C ASN A 152 -0.78 21.45 1.73
N HIS A 153 -0.64 21.67 3.05
CA HIS A 153 -0.07 20.72 4.02
C HIS A 153 1.36 20.21 3.68
N THR A 154 2.07 20.83 2.73
CA THR A 154 3.42 20.42 2.26
C THR A 154 4.58 21.02 3.08
N ILE A 155 4.29 21.82 4.11
CA ILE A 155 5.32 22.47 4.93
C ILE A 155 6.27 21.49 5.63
N GLU A 156 5.78 20.34 6.11
CA GLU A 156 6.58 19.28 6.73
C GLU A 156 7.61 18.69 5.75
N SER A 157 7.13 18.13 4.64
CA SER A 157 7.97 17.48 3.63
C SER A 157 8.93 18.46 2.96
N SER A 158 8.47 19.67 2.63
CA SER A 158 9.31 20.70 2.03
C SER A 158 10.49 21.08 2.93
N ILE A 159 10.23 21.31 4.23
CA ILE A 159 11.31 21.66 5.18
C ILE A 159 12.28 20.49 5.34
N MET A 160 11.80 19.24 5.41
CA MET A 160 12.68 18.06 5.44
C MET A 160 13.57 17.94 4.18
N MET A 161 13.07 18.30 3.00
CA MET A 161 13.85 18.32 1.76
C MET A 161 14.87 19.47 1.72
N ILE A 162 14.46 20.68 2.09
CA ILE A 162 15.32 21.88 2.09
C ILE A 162 16.49 21.73 3.07
N PHE A 163 16.28 21.08 4.22
CA PHE A 163 17.33 20.81 5.22
C PHE A 163 17.87 19.36 5.17
N SER A 164 17.70 18.67 4.03
CA SER A 164 18.24 17.33 3.80
C SER A 164 19.78 17.33 3.62
N MET A 165 20.38 16.13 3.66
CA MET A 165 21.82 15.95 3.40
C MET A 165 22.25 16.41 2.00
N ALA A 166 21.38 16.30 0.98
CA ALA A 166 21.66 16.81 -0.37
C ALA A 166 21.89 18.33 -0.37
N CYS A 167 21.12 19.05 0.45
CA CYS A 167 21.23 20.49 0.64
C CYS A 167 22.31 20.90 1.66
N GLU A 168 23.05 19.99 2.31
CA GLU A 168 23.94 20.34 3.43
C GLU A 168 24.96 21.43 3.05
N HIS A 169 25.55 21.36 1.85
CA HIS A 169 26.47 22.39 1.37
C HIS A 169 25.81 23.77 1.23
N LEU A 170 24.57 23.84 0.75
CA LEU A 170 23.79 25.08 0.66
C LEU A 170 23.49 25.64 2.06
N ILE A 171 23.07 24.79 3.00
CA ILE A 171 22.74 25.20 4.37
C ILE A 171 23.99 25.66 5.13
N ARG A 172 25.12 24.94 5.02
CA ARG A 172 26.41 25.34 5.63
C ARG A 172 26.93 26.67 5.08
N ASN A 173 26.76 26.91 3.78
CA ASN A 173 27.14 28.16 3.14
C ASN A 173 26.27 29.33 3.63
N ASN A 174 24.95 29.17 3.65
CA ASN A 174 24.02 30.29 3.82
C ASN A 174 23.58 30.55 5.29
N TYR A 175 23.77 29.59 6.21
CA TYR A 175 23.47 29.76 7.63
C TYR A 175 24.74 29.75 8.51
N GLU A 176 24.69 30.50 9.60
CA GLU A 176 25.69 30.52 10.65
C GLU A 176 25.66 29.26 11.52
N GLU A 177 26.80 28.91 12.13
CA GLU A 177 26.97 27.63 12.84
C GLU A 177 26.08 27.49 14.08
N TRP A 178 25.63 28.61 14.64
CA TRP A 178 24.72 28.66 15.79
C TRP A 178 23.24 28.59 15.40
N SER A 179 22.90 28.66 14.12
CA SER A 179 21.52 28.70 13.61
C SER A 179 20.66 27.52 14.09
N LEU A 180 19.34 27.75 14.22
CA LEU A 180 18.36 26.73 14.58
C LEU A 180 18.42 25.53 13.61
N VAL A 181 18.41 25.80 12.32
CA VAL A 181 18.34 24.76 11.27
C VAL A 181 19.65 24.02 11.02
N ARG A 182 20.78 24.52 11.57
CA ARG A 182 22.07 23.80 11.59
C ARG A 182 22.29 22.97 12.86
N CYS A 183 21.38 23.05 13.84
CA CYS A 183 21.41 22.27 15.06
C CYS A 183 20.41 21.10 14.94
N SER A 184 20.89 19.86 14.84
CA SER A 184 20.03 18.67 14.63
C SER A 184 18.91 18.54 15.67
N GLU A 185 19.20 18.84 16.94
CA GLU A 185 18.23 18.85 18.04
C GLU A 185 17.22 19.99 17.93
N GLY A 186 17.65 21.18 17.49
CA GLY A 186 16.78 22.34 17.28
C GLY A 186 15.88 22.20 16.05
N LEU A 187 16.44 21.70 14.94
CA LEU A 187 15.72 21.35 13.72
C LEU A 187 14.71 20.23 13.97
N GLY A 188 15.08 19.21 14.76
CA GLY A 188 14.15 18.14 15.16
C GLY A 188 12.95 18.66 15.94
N LEU A 189 13.16 19.58 16.89
CA LEU A 189 12.07 20.22 17.64
C LEU A 189 11.24 21.21 16.82
N PHE A 190 11.86 21.90 15.87
CA PHE A 190 11.15 22.70 14.86
C PHE A 190 10.23 21.81 14.00
N LEU A 191 10.73 20.66 13.54
CA LEU A 191 9.96 19.66 12.81
C LEU A 191 8.85 19.04 13.68
N GLU A 192 9.08 18.70 14.96
CA GLU A 192 8.00 18.22 15.86
C GLU A 192 6.84 19.24 15.98
N LEU A 193 7.14 20.54 15.95
CA LEU A 193 6.13 21.60 15.98
C LEU A 193 5.42 21.78 14.62
N VAL A 194 6.12 21.60 13.49
CA VAL A 194 5.51 21.62 12.15
C VAL A 194 4.64 20.39 11.90
N ILE A 195 5.09 19.19 12.32
CA ILE A 195 4.31 17.93 12.25
C ILE A 195 2.99 18.07 13.01
N ALA A 196 2.97 18.81 14.12
CA ALA A 196 1.75 19.07 14.89
C ALA A 196 0.70 19.91 14.12
N LEU A 197 1.05 20.55 13.01
CA LEU A 197 0.13 21.28 12.13
C LEU A 197 -0.49 20.41 11.03
N ARG A 198 -0.06 19.15 10.86
CA ARG A 198 -0.42 18.30 9.71
C ARG A 198 -1.92 18.04 9.55
N GLU A 199 -2.66 17.89 10.66
CA GLU A 199 -4.14 17.74 10.65
C GLU A 199 -4.88 19.08 10.54
N VAL A 200 -4.21 20.23 10.72
CA VAL A 200 -4.83 21.55 10.73
C VAL A 200 -5.09 22.03 9.30
N HIS A 201 -6.35 22.35 9.00
CA HIS A 201 -6.75 22.81 7.67
C HIS A 201 -6.67 24.34 7.57
N PHE A 202 -5.96 24.85 6.55
CA PHE A 202 -5.74 26.29 6.34
C PHE A 202 -6.39 26.78 5.04
N ALA A 203 -6.92 28.01 5.07
CA ALA A 203 -7.47 28.76 3.95
C ALA A 203 -6.97 30.22 4.00
N ILE A 204 -5.64 30.37 3.93
CA ILE A 204 -4.93 31.66 3.97
C ILE A 204 -4.92 32.28 2.57
N GLU A 205 -5.18 33.58 2.42
CA GLU A 205 -5.06 34.24 1.12
C GLU A 205 -3.59 34.39 0.72
N VAL A 206 -3.23 33.91 -0.48
CA VAL A 206 -1.84 33.91 -0.95
C VAL A 206 -1.48 35.24 -1.62
N ASN A 207 -1.34 36.26 -0.79
CA ASN A 207 -0.81 37.58 -1.13
C ASN A 207 0.59 37.79 -0.51
N ASP A 208 1.35 38.80 -0.96
CA ASP A 208 2.70 39.09 -0.48
C ASP A 208 2.74 40.06 0.72
N GLU A 209 1.57 40.42 1.25
CA GLU A 209 1.42 41.29 2.40
C GLU A 209 2.02 40.66 3.69
N PRO A 210 2.55 41.50 4.62
CA PRO A 210 3.03 41.04 5.92
C PRO A 210 1.95 40.27 6.69
N PHE A 211 2.38 39.29 7.49
CA PHE A 211 1.46 38.49 8.31
C PHE A 211 0.74 39.38 9.33
N TYR A 212 -0.60 39.28 9.36
CA TYR A 212 -1.44 40.10 10.23
C TYR A 212 -1.32 39.69 11.70
N VAL A 213 -0.78 40.59 12.53
CA VAL A 213 -0.73 40.44 13.99
C VAL A 213 -1.45 41.64 14.62
N PRO A 214 -2.50 41.42 15.44
CA PRO A 214 -3.17 42.52 16.13
C PRO A 214 -2.23 43.22 17.12
N GLU A 215 -2.09 44.55 17.01
CA GLU A 215 -1.34 45.35 17.97
C GLU A 215 -1.97 45.26 19.36
N GLN A 216 -1.17 44.95 20.39
CA GLN A 216 -1.62 45.04 21.77
C GLN A 216 -1.79 46.52 22.14
N ALA A 217 -3.03 46.93 22.42
CA ALA A 217 -3.35 48.33 22.71
C ALA A 217 -2.61 48.84 23.96
N GLU A 218 -1.78 49.87 23.79
CA GLU A 218 -1.09 50.56 24.88
C GLU A 218 -2.09 51.26 25.81
N SER A 219 -2.50 50.60 26.90
CA SER A 219 -3.32 51.23 27.94
C SER A 219 -2.46 52.12 28.84
N THR A 220 -2.45 53.42 28.53
CA THR A 220 -1.67 54.46 29.24
C THR A 220 -2.00 54.55 30.73
N GLU A 221 -0.98 54.73 31.58
CA GLU A 221 -1.15 54.96 33.03
C GLU A 221 -1.84 56.29 33.37
N PRO A 222 -2.63 56.33 34.45
CA PRO A 222 -2.90 57.56 35.20
C PRO A 222 -2.62 57.41 36.72
N GLU A 223 -1.51 57.98 37.19
CA GLU A 223 -1.29 58.35 38.61
C GLU A 223 -2.02 59.68 38.96
N PRO A 224 -2.18 60.08 40.24
CA PRO A 224 -2.60 59.26 41.40
C PRO A 224 -3.61 60.02 42.31
N THR A 225 -4.36 59.35 43.21
CA THR A 225 -4.76 59.97 44.51
C THR A 225 -5.29 59.00 45.59
N GLU A 226 -4.46 58.82 46.62
CA GLU A 226 -4.73 58.57 48.05
C GLU A 226 -5.93 57.74 48.58
N SER A 227 -5.53 56.72 49.37
CA SER A 227 -6.17 56.19 50.59
C SER A 227 -7.28 55.11 50.45
N ASN A 228 -7.36 54.08 51.31
CA ASN A 228 -6.59 53.85 52.55
C ASN A 228 -6.41 52.36 52.94
N SER A 229 -5.28 52.06 53.62
CA SER A 229 -5.00 50.91 54.51
C SER A 229 -5.25 49.46 54.02
N GLY A 230 -4.19 48.64 53.93
CA GLY A 230 -4.30 47.18 53.76
C GLY A 230 -2.99 46.44 53.43
N GLU A 231 -2.07 46.32 54.40
CA GLU A 231 -0.89 45.42 54.29
C GLU A 231 -1.34 43.93 54.31
N MET A 232 -0.56 42.92 53.88
CA MET A 232 0.88 42.87 53.64
C MET A 232 1.25 41.81 52.58
N VAL A 233 2.39 41.98 51.90
CA VAL A 233 2.97 41.02 50.95
C VAL A 233 3.96 40.08 51.66
N SER A 234 3.98 38.78 51.35
CA SER A 234 5.24 38.01 51.19
C SER A 234 5.06 36.59 50.62
N THR A 235 5.94 36.32 49.66
CA THR A 235 6.45 35.03 49.16
C THR A 235 6.46 33.85 50.15
N ILE A 236 6.14 32.67 49.63
CA ILE A 236 6.66 31.38 50.10
C ILE A 236 7.60 30.83 49.01
N THR A 237 8.70 30.18 49.42
CA THR A 237 9.77 29.69 48.54
C THR A 237 9.79 28.15 48.46
N ASP A 238 10.72 27.59 47.67
CA ASP A 238 10.80 26.17 47.29
C ASP A 238 11.06 25.16 48.43
N ALA A 239 10.93 25.57 49.69
CA ALA A 239 10.95 24.70 50.86
C ALA A 239 9.61 23.95 51.07
N ASP A 240 8.48 24.55 50.72
CA ASP A 240 7.16 24.09 51.18
C ASP A 240 6.55 22.94 50.36
N ILE A 241 7.11 22.62 49.18
CA ILE A 241 6.69 21.45 48.39
C ILE A 241 7.40 20.16 48.84
N ALA A 242 8.51 20.26 49.60
CA ALA A 242 9.27 19.11 50.10
C ALA A 242 8.64 18.38 51.31
N ALA A 243 7.39 18.68 51.65
CA ALA A 243 6.76 18.30 52.93
C ALA A 243 5.54 17.35 52.83
N ALA A 244 5.23 16.79 51.64
CA ALA A 244 4.00 16.01 51.42
C ALA A 244 4.14 14.47 51.53
N VAL A 245 5.32 13.88 51.29
CA VAL A 245 5.49 12.41 51.26
C VAL A 245 6.78 11.96 51.97
N GLY A 246 6.64 11.49 53.21
CA GLY A 246 7.66 10.76 53.97
C GLY A 246 7.02 9.86 55.04
N ALA A 247 7.67 8.80 55.52
CA ALA A 247 9.02 8.30 55.22
C ALA A 247 9.15 6.78 55.48
N SER A 248 10.39 6.26 55.34
CA SER A 248 10.73 4.83 55.18
C SER A 248 10.99 4.08 56.54
N PRO A 249 11.98 3.17 56.71
CA PRO A 249 11.74 1.72 56.58
C PRO A 249 12.29 0.81 57.72
N SER A 250 12.10 -0.52 57.52
CA SER A 250 12.99 -1.64 57.95
C SER A 250 12.94 -2.21 59.39
N ARG A 251 12.90 -3.55 59.50
CA ARG A 251 13.93 -4.39 60.19
C ARG A 251 13.77 -5.90 59.97
N ALA A 252 14.82 -6.66 60.33
CA ALA A 252 15.08 -8.05 59.94
C ALA A 252 14.55 -9.15 60.89
N GLY A 253 14.51 -10.40 60.39
CA GLY A 253 14.31 -11.64 61.13
C GLY A 253 14.71 -12.87 60.29
N SER A 254 15.12 -13.98 60.92
CA SER A 254 15.76 -15.15 60.28
C SER A 254 15.07 -16.48 60.60
N PHE A 255 15.17 -17.51 59.74
CA PHE A 255 15.58 -18.91 60.09
C PHE A 255 15.65 -19.84 58.84
N LEU A 256 16.09 -21.10 59.02
CA LEU A 256 16.39 -22.15 58.01
C LEU A 256 15.51 -23.44 58.29
N PRO A 257 15.64 -24.62 57.61
CA PRO A 257 14.65 -25.03 56.60
C PRO A 257 13.96 -26.42 56.84
N PRO A 258 14.03 -27.48 55.99
CA PRO A 258 12.85 -28.25 55.53
C PRO A 258 12.77 -29.69 56.12
N PRO A 259 11.71 -30.50 55.83
CA PRO A 259 11.58 -31.28 54.57
C PRO A 259 10.14 -31.10 53.95
N ASP A 260 9.41 -31.99 53.24
CA ASP A 260 9.53 -33.45 52.95
C ASP A 260 8.61 -33.92 51.78
N ALA A 261 8.75 -35.18 51.37
CA ALA A 261 7.82 -36.10 50.66
C ALA A 261 7.43 -35.91 49.16
N GLU A 262 7.94 -36.82 48.34
CA GLU A 262 7.44 -37.29 47.02
C GLU A 262 6.33 -38.39 47.19
N PRO A 263 6.03 -39.29 46.22
CA PRO A 263 5.61 -39.16 44.80
C PRO A 263 4.28 -39.91 44.49
N VAL A 264 3.81 -39.88 43.23
CA VAL A 264 3.03 -40.99 42.63
C VAL A 264 3.50 -41.28 41.19
N LEU A 265 3.73 -42.55 40.87
CA LEU A 265 4.02 -43.10 39.55
C LEU A 265 2.79 -43.81 38.96
N VAL A 266 2.66 -43.84 37.63
CA VAL A 266 2.05 -44.96 36.88
C VAL A 266 2.85 -45.17 35.58
N GLU A 267 3.03 -46.43 35.19
CA GLU A 267 3.86 -46.90 34.06
C GLU A 267 2.94 -47.47 32.93
N LEU A 268 3.24 -47.25 31.63
CA LEU A 268 3.92 -48.16 30.66
C LEU A 268 2.99 -48.88 29.65
N GLU A 269 3.63 -49.59 28.72
CA GLU A 269 3.14 -50.47 27.62
C GLU A 269 2.58 -49.73 26.39
N ASP A 270 3.12 -49.81 25.16
CA ASP A 270 3.70 -50.87 24.29
C ASP A 270 2.70 -51.46 23.27
N VAL A 271 3.07 -51.42 21.98
CA VAL A 271 2.81 -52.41 20.89
C VAL A 271 3.70 -52.01 19.69
N LYS A 272 4.03 -52.97 18.81
CA LYS A 272 5.10 -52.88 17.79
C LYS A 272 4.65 -53.10 16.34
N ASP A 273 5.66 -53.07 15.46
CA ASP A 273 5.79 -53.74 14.16
C ASP A 273 5.04 -53.05 12.99
N LEU A 274 5.70 -52.56 11.93
CA LEU A 274 6.66 -53.14 10.96
C LEU A 274 5.97 -53.90 9.80
N GLU A 275 6.00 -53.31 8.60
CA GLU A 275 6.16 -54.08 7.35
C GLU A 275 6.81 -53.22 6.25
N ILE A 276 7.34 -53.87 5.21
CA ILE A 276 8.13 -53.29 4.12
C ILE A 276 7.59 -53.84 2.78
N GLN A 277 7.58 -53.02 1.73
CA GLN A 277 7.56 -53.51 0.34
C GLN A 277 8.22 -52.51 -0.61
N GLU A 278 8.74 -53.04 -1.73
CA GLU A 278 9.66 -52.34 -2.63
C GLU A 278 9.00 -51.86 -3.94
N ALA A 279 9.73 -51.00 -4.65
CA ALA A 279 9.34 -50.22 -5.82
C ALA A 279 8.87 -51.01 -7.06
N GLU A 280 8.18 -50.29 -7.96
CA GLU A 280 8.49 -50.33 -9.39
C GLU A 280 8.19 -48.96 -10.04
N THR A 281 8.73 -48.72 -11.25
CA THR A 281 8.87 -47.35 -11.82
C THR A 281 8.21 -47.20 -13.20
N VAL A 282 7.53 -46.07 -13.42
CA VAL A 282 7.25 -45.49 -14.75
C VAL A 282 7.46 -43.98 -14.68
N THR A 283 8.07 -43.41 -15.72
CA THR A 283 8.31 -41.96 -15.92
C THR A 283 7.29 -41.38 -16.88
N GLU A 284 6.87 -40.12 -16.69
CA GLU A 284 6.91 -39.09 -17.74
C GLU A 284 6.51 -37.69 -17.22
N GLU A 285 7.39 -36.73 -17.52
CA GLU A 285 7.23 -35.26 -17.64
C GLU A 285 6.77 -34.41 -16.43
N GLU A 286 7.44 -33.27 -16.25
CA GLU A 286 7.40 -32.41 -15.04
C GLU A 286 6.91 -31.00 -15.38
N GLU A 287 5.87 -30.51 -14.67
CA GLU A 287 5.70 -29.08 -14.39
C GLU A 287 6.34 -28.79 -13.02
N ASP A 288 6.86 -27.57 -12.80
CA ASP A 288 7.70 -27.17 -11.66
C ASP A 288 7.00 -27.17 -10.27
N CYS A 289 6.60 -28.35 -9.80
CA CYS A 289 6.22 -28.59 -8.42
C CYS A 289 7.46 -28.90 -7.59
N ILE A 290 7.66 -28.19 -6.47
CA ILE A 290 8.89 -28.25 -5.65
C ILE A 290 9.03 -29.61 -4.94
N GLN A 291 9.61 -30.59 -5.62
CA GLN A 291 9.96 -31.89 -5.05
C GLN A 291 11.26 -31.80 -4.22
N LEU A 292 11.15 -31.40 -2.95
CA LEU A 292 12.24 -31.58 -1.99
C LEU A 292 12.53 -33.08 -1.80
N PRO A 293 13.79 -33.56 -2.02
CA PRO A 293 14.12 -34.96 -1.79
C PRO A 293 13.94 -35.34 -0.31
N SER A 294 13.00 -36.24 -0.04
CA SER A 294 12.59 -36.67 1.31
C SER A 294 13.70 -37.38 2.14
N ALA A 295 14.91 -37.52 1.59
CA ALA A 295 16.03 -38.26 2.17
C ALA A 295 16.96 -37.43 3.08
N LEU A 296 16.80 -36.09 3.16
CA LEU A 296 17.75 -35.20 3.83
C LEU A 296 17.38 -34.77 5.26
N PHE A 297 16.19 -35.11 5.76
CA PHE A 297 15.65 -34.56 7.02
C PHE A 297 15.59 -35.59 8.16
N PRO A 298 16.68 -35.79 8.94
CA PRO A 298 16.62 -36.58 10.16
C PRO A 298 15.85 -35.83 11.25
N HIS A 299 14.88 -36.52 11.86
CA HIS A 299 13.99 -36.04 12.94
C HIS A 299 12.88 -35.08 12.49
N ARG A 300 11.70 -35.66 12.20
CA ARG A 300 10.45 -34.90 12.15
C ARG A 300 10.11 -34.43 13.57
N LEU A 301 10.19 -33.13 13.81
CA LEU A 301 9.30 -32.48 14.76
C LEU A 301 7.86 -32.62 14.23
N LYS A 302 6.86 -32.70 15.12
CA LYS A 302 5.48 -32.75 14.66
C LYS A 302 5.06 -31.38 14.08
N ASP A 303 4.10 -31.41 13.16
CA ASP A 303 3.32 -30.26 12.71
C ASP A 303 4.07 -29.15 11.91
N ILE A 304 5.40 -29.22 11.77
CA ILE A 304 6.19 -28.39 10.83
C ILE A 304 5.97 -28.85 9.37
N LYS A 305 5.71 -27.91 8.46
CA LYS A 305 5.40 -28.15 7.03
C LYS A 305 6.65 -28.05 6.13
N PRO A 306 6.66 -28.60 4.89
CA PRO A 306 7.84 -28.63 4.04
C PRO A 306 8.47 -27.27 3.70
N TRP A 307 7.67 -26.21 3.61
CA TRP A 307 8.12 -24.83 3.36
C TRP A 307 8.53 -24.06 4.63
N GLN A 308 8.44 -24.70 5.79
CA GLN A 308 8.81 -24.13 7.09
C GLN A 308 10.21 -24.52 7.54
N TYR A 309 10.90 -25.42 6.85
CA TYR A 309 12.30 -25.76 7.15
C TYR A 309 13.28 -24.63 6.78
N VAL A 310 14.24 -24.38 7.66
CA VAL A 310 15.32 -23.38 7.52
C VAL A 310 16.68 -24.06 7.48
N PHE A 311 16.90 -25.05 8.34
CA PHE A 311 18.22 -25.66 8.52
C PHE A 311 18.39 -26.86 7.56
N GLY A 312 19.52 -26.93 6.86
CA GLY A 312 19.73 -27.91 5.78
C GLY A 312 19.18 -27.49 4.42
N VAL A 313 18.46 -26.36 4.34
CA VAL A 313 17.89 -25.80 3.11
C VAL A 313 18.90 -24.86 2.43
N SER A 314 18.92 -24.81 1.09
CA SER A 314 19.84 -23.94 0.35
C SER A 314 19.42 -22.46 0.46
N LEU A 315 20.41 -21.55 0.43
CA LEU A 315 20.14 -20.12 0.39
C LEU A 315 19.28 -19.73 -0.82
N ALA A 316 19.46 -20.41 -1.97
CA ALA A 316 18.67 -20.20 -3.18
C ALA A 316 17.18 -20.56 -3.03
N SER A 317 16.84 -21.52 -2.15
CA SER A 317 15.45 -21.87 -1.83
C SER A 317 14.88 -20.94 -0.75
N LEU A 318 15.68 -20.55 0.26
CA LEU A 318 15.26 -19.63 1.31
C LEU A 318 15.01 -18.21 0.78
N SER A 319 15.83 -17.71 -0.15
CA SER A 319 15.65 -16.41 -0.80
C SER A 319 14.46 -16.35 -1.77
N LYS A 320 13.79 -17.49 -2.02
CA LYS A 320 12.57 -17.59 -2.83
C LYS A 320 11.31 -17.88 -2.00
N ASN A 321 11.43 -17.96 -0.68
CA ASN A 321 10.36 -18.34 0.22
C ASN A 321 9.93 -17.16 1.11
N PRO A 322 8.77 -16.51 0.86
CA PRO A 322 8.28 -15.37 1.65
C PRO A 322 8.22 -15.61 3.16
N TYR A 323 7.97 -16.86 3.57
CA TYR A 323 7.89 -17.24 4.99
C TYR A 323 9.24 -17.11 5.71
N HIS A 324 10.35 -17.27 4.98
CA HIS A 324 11.72 -17.21 5.51
C HIS A 324 12.57 -16.06 4.97
N SER A 325 12.05 -15.26 4.04
CA SER A 325 12.65 -14.00 3.60
C SER A 325 11.57 -12.99 3.23
N ARG A 326 11.45 -11.92 4.02
CA ARG A 326 10.43 -10.84 3.89
C ARG A 326 10.31 -10.24 2.48
N TYR A 327 11.36 -10.27 1.67
CA TYR A 327 11.40 -9.62 0.35
C TYR A 327 11.68 -10.60 -0.82
N ALA A 328 11.46 -11.90 -0.60
CA ALA A 328 11.75 -12.99 -1.55
C ALA A 328 11.18 -12.80 -2.98
N LEU A 329 10.05 -12.10 -3.11
CA LEU A 329 9.34 -11.89 -4.38
C LEU A 329 9.43 -10.43 -4.90
N ILE A 330 10.22 -9.59 -4.24
CA ILE A 330 10.33 -8.16 -4.58
C ILE A 330 11.61 -7.90 -5.37
N ASP A 331 12.76 -8.24 -4.81
CA ASP A 331 14.06 -8.08 -5.46
C ASP A 331 15.06 -9.09 -4.82
N PRO A 332 15.75 -9.94 -5.61
CA PRO A 332 16.73 -10.88 -5.08
C PRO A 332 17.86 -10.25 -4.25
N LEU A 333 18.18 -8.97 -4.45
CA LEU A 333 19.15 -8.21 -3.64
C LEU A 333 18.64 -7.88 -2.24
N LEU A 334 17.32 -7.92 -2.03
CA LEU A 334 16.65 -7.68 -0.75
C LEU A 334 16.25 -8.99 -0.03
N ALA A 335 16.28 -10.12 -0.74
CA ALA A 335 15.83 -11.45 -0.30
C ALA A 335 16.75 -12.15 0.72
N LEU A 336 17.14 -11.43 1.77
CA LEU A 336 17.92 -11.94 2.90
C LEU A 336 17.04 -12.86 3.79
N PRO A 337 17.53 -14.03 4.26
CA PRO A 337 16.77 -14.86 5.19
C PRO A 337 16.52 -14.19 6.55
N ASN A 338 15.30 -14.29 7.07
CA ASN A 338 14.85 -13.68 8.33
C ASN A 338 15.77 -14.03 9.50
N ILE A 339 16.18 -15.30 9.61
CA ILE A 339 17.14 -15.76 10.63
C ILE A 339 18.47 -15.01 10.61
N VAL A 340 18.96 -14.59 9.44
CA VAL A 340 20.19 -13.80 9.33
C VAL A 340 19.93 -12.35 9.69
N ASP A 341 18.82 -11.76 9.24
CA ASP A 341 18.45 -10.38 9.53
C ASP A 341 18.20 -10.16 11.03
N ASP A 342 17.37 -11.00 11.64
CA ASP A 342 16.95 -10.91 13.04
C ASP A 342 18.12 -11.18 14.01
N CYS A 343 18.94 -12.22 13.76
CA CYS A 343 20.14 -12.45 14.58
C CYS A 343 21.15 -11.30 14.46
N VAL A 344 21.34 -10.73 13.26
CA VAL A 344 22.24 -9.58 13.06
C VAL A 344 21.70 -8.30 13.70
N ALA A 345 20.37 -8.12 13.76
CA ALA A 345 19.74 -7.01 14.47
C ALA A 345 19.99 -7.10 15.99
N ILE A 346 19.65 -8.24 16.62
CA ILE A 346 19.86 -8.47 18.06
C ILE A 346 21.33 -8.26 18.47
N LEU A 347 22.26 -8.72 17.64
CA LEU A 347 23.71 -8.56 17.85
C LEU A 347 24.20 -7.11 17.63
N ARG A 348 23.51 -6.32 16.80
CA ARG A 348 23.80 -4.88 16.61
C ARG A 348 23.19 -3.99 17.68
N GLU A 349 22.08 -4.39 18.28
CA GLU A 349 21.46 -3.71 19.43
C GLU A 349 22.23 -3.96 20.73
N ASN A 350 22.96 -5.09 20.83
CA ASN A 350 23.69 -5.50 22.03
C ASN A 350 25.20 -5.74 21.76
N PRO A 351 25.92 -4.79 21.13
CA PRO A 351 27.26 -5.04 20.57
C PRO A 351 28.33 -5.26 21.62
N ASP A 352 28.15 -4.71 22.83
CA ASP A 352 29.11 -4.77 23.94
C ASP A 352 29.02 -6.10 24.73
N THR A 353 28.16 -7.03 24.32
CA THR A 353 27.93 -8.29 25.06
C THR A 353 29.24 -9.08 25.22
N PRO A 354 29.68 -9.38 26.46
CA PRO A 354 30.97 -10.03 26.67
C PRO A 354 30.95 -11.46 26.11
N ARG A 355 32.04 -11.84 25.41
CA ARG A 355 32.26 -13.18 24.83
C ARG A 355 31.29 -13.59 23.71
N LEU A 356 30.79 -12.63 22.92
CA LEU A 356 30.09 -12.95 21.66
C LEU A 356 30.90 -13.97 20.83
N PHE A 357 30.18 -14.93 20.25
CA PHE A 357 30.69 -16.10 19.51
C PHE A 357 31.68 -17.04 20.23
N ARG A 358 32.12 -16.72 21.46
CA ARG A 358 32.97 -17.59 22.30
C ARG A 358 32.21 -18.27 23.46
N ALA A 359 30.99 -17.82 23.75
CA ALA A 359 30.13 -18.43 24.76
C ALA A 359 29.60 -19.80 24.32
N THR A 360 29.61 -20.79 25.22
CA THR A 360 29.13 -22.14 24.92
C THR A 360 27.63 -22.24 25.18
N VAL A 361 26.82 -22.20 24.11
CA VAL A 361 25.37 -22.44 24.19
C VAL A 361 25.09 -23.95 24.19
N LEU A 362 24.16 -24.40 25.03
CA LEU A 362 23.79 -25.82 25.12
C LEU A 362 23.02 -26.27 23.87
N SER A 363 23.36 -27.44 23.33
CA SER A 363 22.70 -28.01 22.14
C SER A 363 21.19 -28.18 22.29
N ILE A 364 20.70 -28.50 23.50
CA ILE A 364 19.26 -28.57 23.81
C ILE A 364 18.58 -27.21 23.56
N ARG A 365 19.24 -26.09 23.90
CA ARG A 365 18.71 -24.74 23.69
C ARG A 365 18.75 -24.34 22.21
N LEU A 366 19.81 -24.70 21.48
CA LEU A 366 19.87 -24.49 20.02
C LEU A 366 18.77 -25.29 19.29
N ASN A 367 18.50 -26.53 19.70
CA ASN A 367 17.42 -27.32 19.12
C ASN A 367 16.02 -26.69 19.34
N GLN A 368 15.76 -26.15 20.54
CA GLN A 368 14.53 -25.38 20.79
C GLN A 368 14.43 -24.13 19.91
N LEU A 369 15.54 -23.41 19.70
CA LEU A 369 15.54 -22.20 18.87
C LEU A 369 15.35 -22.52 17.38
N ARG A 370 15.83 -23.68 16.91
CA ARG A 370 15.55 -24.19 15.56
C ARG A 370 14.06 -24.47 15.38
N GLU A 371 13.45 -25.20 16.31
CA GLU A 371 12.01 -25.52 16.32
C GLU A 371 11.14 -24.25 16.32
N ILE A 372 11.50 -23.23 17.10
CA ILE A 372 10.82 -21.93 17.13
C ILE A 372 10.97 -21.21 15.78
N VAL A 373 12.18 -21.06 15.23
CA VAL A 373 12.40 -20.34 13.97
C VAL A 373 11.70 -21.03 12.78
N GLU A 374 11.65 -22.36 12.76
CA GLU A 374 10.90 -23.09 11.72
C GLU A 374 9.38 -22.99 11.93
N THR A 375 8.89 -22.91 13.18
CA THR A 375 7.44 -22.79 13.48
C THR A 375 6.90 -21.36 13.32
N GLU A 376 7.73 -20.34 13.56
CA GLU A 376 7.34 -18.91 13.56
C GLU A 376 7.84 -18.12 12.34
N GLY A 377 8.90 -18.59 11.64
CA GLY A 377 9.50 -17.91 10.49
C GLY A 377 10.45 -16.75 10.83
N SER A 378 10.68 -16.48 12.13
CA SER A 378 11.52 -15.39 12.65
C SER A 378 12.22 -15.79 13.95
N VAL A 379 13.23 -15.03 14.38
CA VAL A 379 13.92 -15.26 15.66
C VAL A 379 13.22 -14.48 16.79
N PRO A 380 13.06 -15.05 18.00
CA PRO A 380 12.53 -14.32 19.15
C PRO A 380 13.30 -13.04 19.45
N LYS A 381 12.59 -11.91 19.57
CA LYS A 381 13.18 -10.57 19.73
C LYS A 381 13.87 -10.37 21.08
N ASP A 382 13.47 -11.16 22.08
CA ASP A 382 14.02 -11.20 23.44
C ASP A 382 15.15 -12.24 23.61
N LEU A 383 15.66 -12.80 22.50
CA LEU A 383 16.73 -13.80 22.54
C LEU A 383 18.05 -13.18 23.02
N ASP A 384 18.66 -13.83 24.01
CA ASP A 384 20.01 -13.52 24.50
C ASP A 384 21.04 -13.41 23.35
N PRO A 385 21.88 -12.36 23.30
CA PRO A 385 22.80 -12.15 22.17
C PRO A 385 23.85 -13.26 22.00
N GLN A 386 24.24 -13.98 23.06
CA GLN A 386 25.14 -15.14 22.92
C GLN A 386 24.43 -16.30 22.21
N CYS A 387 23.14 -16.51 22.51
CA CYS A 387 22.27 -17.45 21.80
C CYS A 387 22.02 -17.03 20.35
N ALA A 388 21.78 -15.75 20.07
CA ALA A 388 21.64 -15.24 18.70
C ALA A 388 22.93 -15.44 17.87
N GLY A 389 24.10 -15.14 18.45
CA GLY A 389 25.40 -15.39 17.82
C GLY A 389 25.67 -16.87 17.55
N ALA A 390 25.30 -17.75 18.49
CA ALA A 390 25.43 -19.20 18.28
C ALA A 390 24.44 -19.73 17.23
N LEU A 391 23.20 -19.25 17.21
CA LEU A 391 22.17 -19.64 16.24
C LEU A 391 22.54 -19.22 14.82
N LEU A 392 23.11 -18.03 14.63
CA LEU A 392 23.63 -17.57 13.34
C LEU A 392 24.75 -18.49 12.81
N LEU A 393 25.73 -18.84 13.65
CA LEU A 393 26.79 -19.77 13.25
C LEU A 393 26.25 -21.17 12.95
N ASP A 394 25.27 -21.64 13.74
CA ASP A 394 24.63 -22.95 13.56
C ASP A 394 23.76 -22.99 12.29
N PHE A 395 23.14 -21.87 11.88
CA PHE A 395 22.49 -21.74 10.58
C PHE A 395 23.50 -21.88 9.44
N LEU A 396 24.53 -21.01 9.39
CA LEU A 396 25.51 -20.98 8.29
C LEU A 396 26.26 -22.32 8.15
N LYS A 397 26.57 -22.97 9.28
CA LYS A 397 27.22 -24.29 9.34
C LYS A 397 26.38 -25.43 8.73
N ASN A 398 25.05 -25.32 8.77
CA ASN A 398 24.13 -26.35 8.29
C ASN A 398 23.49 -25.97 6.94
N LEU A 399 24.05 -25.00 6.21
CA LEU A 399 23.76 -24.84 4.79
C LEU A 399 24.25 -26.07 4.01
N PRO A 400 23.55 -26.49 2.93
CA PRO A 400 24.00 -27.62 2.12
C PRO A 400 25.33 -27.32 1.42
N ASP A 401 25.53 -26.09 0.98
CA ASP A 401 26.70 -25.65 0.21
C ASP A 401 27.37 -24.45 0.91
N SER A 402 28.67 -24.26 0.71
CA SER A 402 29.40 -23.15 1.36
C SER A 402 29.05 -21.80 0.74
N ILE A 403 29.10 -20.71 1.54
CA ILE A 403 28.71 -19.37 1.07
C ILE A 403 29.64 -18.86 -0.03
N VAL A 404 30.94 -19.20 0.05
CA VAL A 404 31.93 -18.91 -1.00
C VAL A 404 31.90 -19.90 -2.19
N THR A 405 30.97 -20.86 -2.16
CA THR A 405 30.73 -21.97 -3.10
C THR A 405 31.91 -22.94 -3.37
N ASP A 406 31.62 -24.24 -3.51
CA ASP A 406 32.66 -25.29 -3.63
C ASP A 406 33.55 -25.16 -4.89
N ASP A 407 33.01 -24.56 -5.96
CA ASP A 407 33.69 -24.28 -7.23
C ASP A 407 34.66 -23.09 -7.12
N LYS A 408 34.27 -22.04 -6.38
CA LYS A 408 35.06 -20.82 -6.17
C LYS A 408 36.00 -20.90 -4.98
N TYR A 409 35.82 -21.87 -4.07
CA TYR A 409 36.64 -22.05 -2.87
C TYR A 409 38.15 -21.95 -3.13
N ASP A 410 38.67 -22.69 -4.10
CA ASP A 410 40.13 -22.71 -4.39
C ASP A 410 40.63 -21.35 -4.91
N ALA A 411 39.78 -20.57 -5.58
CA ALA A 411 40.10 -19.23 -6.07
C ALA A 411 40.11 -18.19 -4.94
N PHE A 412 39.12 -18.24 -4.03
CA PHE A 412 39.13 -17.42 -2.81
C PHE A 412 40.37 -17.69 -1.95
N VAL A 413 40.72 -18.97 -1.77
CA VAL A 413 41.95 -19.40 -1.09
C VAL A 413 43.20 -18.84 -1.77
N ALA A 414 43.30 -18.95 -3.09
CA ALA A 414 44.44 -18.42 -3.84
C ALA A 414 44.55 -16.88 -3.73
N ALA A 415 43.42 -16.16 -3.74
CA ALA A 415 43.38 -14.71 -3.59
C ALA A 415 43.77 -14.25 -2.17
N GLY A 416 43.29 -14.93 -1.12
CA GLY A 416 43.67 -14.63 0.28
C GLY A 416 45.16 -14.86 0.58
N GLN A 417 45.80 -15.82 -0.10
CA GLN A 417 47.23 -16.12 0.05
C GLN A 417 48.16 -15.16 -0.73
N LEU A 418 47.63 -14.14 -1.43
CA LEU A 418 48.46 -13.17 -2.14
C LEU A 418 49.19 -12.22 -1.16
N ARG A 419 50.51 -12.12 -1.38
CA ARG A 419 51.41 -11.20 -0.64
C ARG A 419 51.21 -9.73 -1.01
N ASP A 420 50.74 -9.48 -2.23
CA ASP A 420 50.27 -8.19 -2.68
C ASP A 420 48.83 -8.03 -2.18
N GLU A 421 48.64 -7.12 -1.24
CA GLU A 421 47.35 -6.89 -0.58
C GLU A 421 46.34 -6.24 -1.52
N ASP A 422 46.77 -5.29 -2.36
CA ASP A 422 45.89 -4.68 -3.36
C ASP A 422 45.43 -5.73 -4.38
N ALA A 423 46.31 -6.65 -4.80
CA ALA A 423 45.93 -7.77 -5.66
C ALA A 423 45.02 -8.79 -4.94
N SER A 424 45.25 -9.05 -3.64
CA SER A 424 44.39 -9.89 -2.81
C SER A 424 42.97 -9.31 -2.75
N VAL A 425 42.84 -8.05 -2.36
CA VAL A 425 41.57 -7.31 -2.24
C VAL A 425 40.83 -7.29 -3.57
N ARG A 426 41.48 -6.84 -4.66
CA ARG A 426 40.85 -6.81 -6.01
C ARG A 426 40.34 -8.18 -6.46
N ASN A 427 41.13 -9.24 -6.26
CA ASN A 427 40.70 -10.59 -6.65
C ASN A 427 39.53 -11.08 -5.78
N ILE A 428 39.52 -10.77 -4.48
CA ILE A 428 38.40 -11.10 -3.59
C ILE A 428 37.14 -10.29 -3.98
N THR A 429 37.23 -9.00 -4.32
CA THR A 429 36.11 -8.21 -4.87
C THR A 429 35.51 -8.87 -6.10
N CYS A 430 36.33 -9.23 -7.09
CA CYS A 430 35.86 -9.92 -8.30
C CYS A 430 35.16 -11.25 -7.99
N LEU A 431 35.70 -12.05 -7.07
CA LEU A 431 35.10 -13.32 -6.68
C LEU A 431 33.80 -13.15 -5.87
N VAL A 432 33.69 -12.11 -5.04
CA VAL A 432 32.44 -11.76 -4.33
C VAL A 432 31.37 -11.34 -5.32
N ASN A 433 31.68 -10.49 -6.29
CA ASN A 433 30.74 -10.04 -7.32
C ASN A 433 30.26 -11.18 -8.25
N ASP A 434 31.03 -12.27 -8.38
CA ASP A 434 30.69 -13.47 -9.18
C ASP A 434 29.99 -14.58 -8.35
N LEU A 435 29.76 -14.37 -7.04
CA LEU A 435 28.93 -15.29 -6.24
C LEU A 435 27.44 -15.17 -6.61
N PRO A 436 26.63 -16.22 -6.39
CA PRO A 436 25.17 -16.11 -6.47
C PRO A 436 24.63 -15.01 -5.54
N VAL A 437 23.64 -14.24 -5.98
CA VAL A 437 23.11 -13.05 -5.25
C VAL A 437 22.73 -13.37 -3.79
N HIS A 438 22.07 -14.50 -3.54
CA HIS A 438 21.71 -14.94 -2.19
C HIS A 438 22.93 -15.24 -1.29
N CYS A 439 24.06 -15.67 -1.87
CA CYS A 439 25.33 -15.77 -1.14
C CYS A 439 25.95 -14.38 -0.93
N GLN A 440 25.93 -13.50 -1.93
CA GLN A 440 26.46 -12.12 -1.81
C GLN A 440 25.81 -11.37 -0.65
N ILE A 441 24.47 -11.35 -0.57
CA ILE A 441 23.73 -10.57 0.44
C ILE A 441 23.92 -11.12 1.86
N VAL A 442 23.99 -12.45 2.02
CA VAL A 442 24.27 -13.10 3.31
C VAL A 442 25.72 -12.84 3.73
N LEU A 443 26.69 -13.04 2.83
CA LEU A 443 28.11 -12.79 3.08
C LEU A 443 28.33 -11.31 3.46
N LYS A 444 27.82 -10.38 2.66
CA LYS A 444 27.84 -8.93 2.92
C LYS A 444 27.24 -8.59 4.27
N ARG A 445 26.10 -9.19 4.64
CA ARG A 445 25.45 -8.91 5.94
C ARG A 445 26.26 -9.44 7.13
N VAL A 446 26.83 -10.65 7.04
CA VAL A 446 27.60 -11.28 8.12
C VAL A 446 28.98 -10.65 8.30
N ILE A 447 29.69 -10.32 7.20
CA ILE A 447 30.97 -9.60 7.26
C ILE A 447 30.77 -8.17 7.80
N ASN A 448 29.68 -7.48 7.40
CA ASN A 448 29.29 -6.18 7.96
C ASN A 448 29.02 -6.21 9.48
N LEU A 449 28.50 -7.33 10.01
CA LEU A 449 28.34 -7.49 11.46
C LEU A 449 29.71 -7.57 12.15
N MET A 450 30.65 -8.37 11.63
CA MET A 450 31.98 -8.47 12.25
C MET A 450 32.78 -7.17 12.14
N ASN A 451 32.74 -6.51 10.98
CA ASN A 451 33.35 -5.20 10.76
C ASN A 451 32.77 -4.11 11.70
N PHE A 452 31.53 -4.28 12.19
CA PHE A 452 30.92 -3.42 13.20
C PHE A 452 31.29 -3.83 14.64
N LEU A 453 31.26 -5.11 14.99
CA LEU A 453 31.56 -5.58 16.36
C LEU A 453 33.02 -5.39 16.78
N GLN A 454 33.94 -5.32 15.81
CA GLN A 454 35.36 -5.06 16.03
C GLN A 454 35.71 -3.56 16.20
N GLN A 455 34.74 -2.64 16.08
CA GLN A 455 35.04 -1.21 16.22
C GLN A 455 35.54 -0.90 17.65
N PRO A 456 36.43 0.09 17.85
CA PRO A 456 37.12 0.30 19.12
C PRO A 456 36.21 0.47 20.34
N GLU A 457 35.01 1.03 20.17
CA GLU A 457 34.00 1.22 21.21
C GLU A 457 33.47 -0.12 21.77
N HIS A 458 33.42 -1.15 20.93
CA HIS A 458 32.78 -2.44 21.21
C HIS A 458 33.79 -3.57 21.47
N CYS A 459 34.91 -3.57 20.73
CA CYS A 459 35.91 -4.62 20.76
C CYS A 459 36.51 -4.85 22.16
N GLU A 460 36.70 -3.80 22.96
CA GLU A 460 37.21 -3.94 24.34
C GLU A 460 36.22 -4.63 25.29
N GLN A 461 34.91 -4.54 25.01
CA GLN A 461 33.83 -5.05 25.87
C GLN A 461 33.39 -6.46 25.45
N ASN A 462 33.13 -6.66 24.15
CA ASN A 462 32.72 -7.95 23.61
C ASN A 462 33.91 -8.92 23.40
N GLY A 463 35.11 -8.37 23.18
CA GLY A 463 36.35 -9.08 22.91
C GLY A 463 36.50 -9.64 21.50
N VAL A 464 35.70 -9.21 20.50
CA VAL A 464 35.68 -9.76 19.14
C VAL A 464 36.71 -9.03 18.25
N ASP A 465 37.94 -9.54 18.26
CA ASP A 465 39.01 -9.10 17.36
C ASP A 465 38.94 -9.78 15.99
N VAL A 466 39.66 -9.23 15.00
CA VAL A 466 39.73 -9.75 13.61
C VAL A 466 40.06 -11.25 13.58
N VAL A 467 41.01 -11.68 14.41
CA VAL A 467 41.49 -13.08 14.49
C VAL A 467 40.42 -14.02 15.06
N THR A 468 39.60 -13.55 16.02
CA THR A 468 38.46 -14.33 16.50
C THR A 468 37.35 -14.35 15.45
N ALA A 469 37.00 -13.22 14.85
CA ALA A 469 35.95 -13.16 13.83
C ALA A 469 36.28 -14.06 12.64
N SER A 470 37.51 -14.04 12.15
CA SER A 470 37.96 -14.89 11.03
C SER A 470 38.02 -16.38 11.40
N SER A 471 38.55 -16.74 12.57
CA SER A 471 38.61 -18.15 13.02
C SER A 471 37.25 -18.75 13.39
N VAL A 472 36.29 -17.92 13.81
CA VAL A 472 34.89 -18.30 14.05
C VAL A 472 34.11 -18.48 12.74
N LEU A 473 34.28 -17.58 11.77
CA LEU A 473 33.50 -17.59 10.53
C LEU A 473 34.06 -18.53 9.46
N ALA A 474 35.38 -18.70 9.34
CA ALA A 474 35.96 -19.54 8.29
C ALA A 474 35.36 -20.96 8.22
N PRO A 475 35.14 -21.69 9.33
CA PRO A 475 34.50 -23.02 9.30
C PRO A 475 33.04 -23.05 8.82
N VAL A 476 32.36 -21.90 8.68
CA VAL A 476 30.93 -21.81 8.29
C VAL A 476 30.69 -20.97 7.03
N ILE A 477 31.66 -20.14 6.63
CA ILE A 477 31.63 -19.33 5.40
C ILE A 477 32.48 -19.95 4.29
N ALA A 478 33.62 -20.54 4.65
CA ALA A 478 34.67 -20.98 3.73
C ALA A 478 35.13 -22.41 4.07
N PHE A 479 34.29 -23.37 3.73
CA PHE A 479 34.59 -24.81 3.78
C PHE A 479 34.45 -25.43 2.38
N LYS A 480 35.02 -26.62 2.19
CA LYS A 480 34.89 -27.40 0.95
C LYS A 480 34.31 -28.78 1.23
N LYS A 481 33.30 -29.21 0.47
CA LYS A 481 32.60 -30.48 0.70
C LYS A 481 33.23 -31.62 -0.13
N ASP A 482 33.84 -32.59 0.55
CA ASP A 482 34.48 -33.74 -0.12
C ASP A 482 33.47 -34.52 -0.99
N SER A 483 33.63 -34.43 -2.31
CA SER A 483 32.77 -35.04 -3.34
C SER A 483 33.00 -36.56 -3.47
N GLY A 484 33.01 -37.27 -2.34
CA GLY A 484 33.49 -38.64 -2.20
C GLY A 484 32.53 -39.70 -2.76
N SER A 485 32.68 -40.04 -4.04
CA SER A 485 32.03 -41.17 -4.73
C SER A 485 32.55 -42.56 -4.29
N GLY A 486 32.93 -42.70 -3.01
CA GLY A 486 33.55 -43.90 -2.44
C GLY A 486 32.57 -44.88 -1.81
N LEU A 487 32.87 -46.18 -1.93
CA LEU A 487 32.08 -47.25 -1.33
C LEU A 487 32.07 -47.18 0.22
N PRO A 488 31.04 -47.76 0.90
CA PRO A 488 30.86 -47.61 2.35
C PRO A 488 32.06 -48.01 3.23
N SER A 489 32.97 -48.86 2.72
CA SER A 489 34.12 -49.39 3.47
C SER A 489 35.23 -48.38 3.76
N GLU A 490 35.31 -47.24 3.06
CA GLU A 490 36.41 -46.27 3.24
C GLU A 490 36.12 -45.21 4.32
N ARG A 491 34.85 -45.02 4.68
CA ARG A 491 34.35 -44.01 5.62
C ARG A 491 35.04 -44.05 7.00
N THR A 492 35.54 -45.21 7.43
CA THR A 492 36.23 -45.39 8.71
C THR A 492 37.66 -44.84 8.73
N ARG A 493 38.33 -44.69 7.57
CA ARG A 493 39.65 -44.04 7.46
C ARG A 493 39.55 -42.54 7.20
N ALA A 494 38.51 -42.08 6.50
CA ALA A 494 38.28 -40.66 6.24
C ALA A 494 38.20 -39.83 7.54
N ARG A 495 37.63 -40.39 8.61
CA ARG A 495 37.26 -39.65 9.84
C ARG A 495 38.40 -39.03 10.64
N THR A 496 39.66 -39.43 10.43
CA THR A 496 40.85 -38.76 11.00
C THR A 496 41.68 -38.01 9.95
N HIS A 497 41.36 -38.14 8.66
CA HIS A 497 41.91 -37.27 7.62
C HIS A 497 41.09 -35.97 7.52
N SER A 498 39.75 -36.05 7.59
CA SER A 498 38.87 -34.89 7.59
C SER A 498 39.28 -33.91 8.68
N GLN A 499 39.41 -34.31 9.96
CA GLN A 499 39.79 -33.37 11.03
C GLN A 499 41.10 -32.59 10.77
N TYR A 500 42.02 -33.14 9.98
CA TYR A 500 43.26 -32.46 9.60
C TYR A 500 43.13 -31.61 8.31
N GLN A 501 42.17 -31.96 7.44
CA GLN A 501 41.72 -31.14 6.32
C GLN A 501 40.83 -29.98 6.81
N ASP A 502 39.82 -30.24 7.64
CA ASP A 502 38.90 -29.29 8.29
C ASP A 502 39.68 -28.16 8.99
N VAL A 503 40.69 -28.50 9.79
CA VAL A 503 41.57 -27.50 10.45
C VAL A 503 42.42 -26.70 9.45
N ARG A 504 42.82 -27.29 8.32
CA ARG A 504 43.54 -26.58 7.25
C ARG A 504 42.62 -25.65 6.46
N TYR A 505 41.43 -26.12 6.08
CA TYR A 505 40.44 -25.31 5.37
C TYR A 505 39.96 -24.15 6.23
N ALA A 506 39.75 -24.35 7.54
CA ALA A 506 39.47 -23.28 8.48
C ALA A 506 40.64 -22.28 8.61
N ALA A 507 41.88 -22.76 8.77
CA ALA A 507 43.05 -21.88 8.91
C ALA A 507 43.36 -21.06 7.63
N VAL A 508 43.07 -21.61 6.46
CA VAL A 508 43.26 -20.93 5.17
C VAL A 508 42.07 -20.03 4.83
N GLY A 509 40.83 -20.47 5.11
CA GLY A 509 39.63 -19.65 4.98
C GLY A 509 39.65 -18.44 5.92
N ALA A 510 40.30 -18.54 7.09
CA ALA A 510 40.47 -17.42 8.01
C ALA A 510 41.20 -16.24 7.35
N GLN A 511 42.22 -16.49 6.51
CA GLN A 511 42.94 -15.42 5.79
C GLN A 511 42.06 -14.70 4.76
N VAL A 512 41.10 -15.42 4.16
CA VAL A 512 40.12 -14.83 3.24
C VAL A 512 39.12 -13.97 4.01
N VAL A 513 38.60 -14.48 5.14
CA VAL A 513 37.62 -13.76 5.97
C VAL A 513 38.25 -12.55 6.67
N GLU A 514 39.49 -12.66 7.15
CA GLU A 514 40.31 -11.57 7.69
C GLU A 514 40.38 -10.41 6.68
N ARG A 515 40.81 -10.68 5.45
CA ARG A 515 40.83 -9.68 4.36
C ARG A 515 39.44 -9.12 4.01
N MET A 516 38.39 -9.94 4.02
CA MET A 516 37.00 -9.49 3.81
C MET A 516 36.51 -8.54 4.92
N ILE A 517 36.93 -8.75 6.17
CA ILE A 517 36.53 -7.93 7.32
C ILE A 517 37.34 -6.62 7.36
N GLU A 518 38.65 -6.67 7.11
CA GLU A 518 39.51 -5.48 7.06
C GLU A 518 39.13 -4.54 5.91
N HIS A 519 38.97 -5.09 4.70
CA HIS A 519 38.70 -4.32 3.47
C HIS A 519 37.22 -4.33 3.08
N TYR A 520 36.31 -4.54 4.04
CA TYR A 520 34.85 -4.65 3.83
C TYR A 520 34.28 -3.53 2.94
N ALA A 521 34.72 -2.28 3.16
CA ALA A 521 34.25 -1.12 2.38
C ALA A 521 34.59 -1.22 0.88
N THR A 522 35.74 -1.80 0.54
CA THR A 522 36.20 -1.96 -0.85
C THR A 522 35.64 -3.24 -1.48
N ILE A 523 35.65 -4.35 -0.73
CA ILE A 523 35.26 -5.67 -1.24
C ILE A 523 33.75 -5.76 -1.50
N PHE A 524 32.93 -5.09 -0.67
CA PHE A 524 31.48 -5.05 -0.81
C PHE A 524 31.00 -3.65 -1.21
N HIS A 525 31.75 -2.93 -2.06
CA HIS A 525 31.27 -1.65 -2.59
C HIS A 525 30.07 -1.85 -3.52
N ASP A 526 30.25 -2.60 -4.60
CA ASP A 526 29.23 -2.79 -5.65
C ASP A 526 27.96 -3.46 -5.09
N VAL A 527 28.12 -4.50 -4.27
CA VAL A 527 27.03 -5.20 -3.56
C VAL A 527 26.30 -4.26 -2.56
N ARG A 528 26.96 -3.22 -2.04
CA ARG A 528 26.27 -2.20 -1.22
C ARG A 528 25.47 -1.23 -2.08
N VAL A 529 26.02 -0.77 -3.21
CA VAL A 529 25.31 0.11 -4.15
C VAL A 529 24.05 -0.58 -4.68
N GLN A 530 24.17 -1.77 -5.27
CA GLN A 530 23.04 -2.53 -5.80
C GLN A 530 21.90 -2.75 -4.76
N VAL A 531 22.25 -3.00 -3.50
CA VAL A 531 21.25 -3.17 -2.41
C VAL A 531 20.62 -1.84 -1.99
N VAL A 532 21.34 -0.72 -2.09
CA VAL A 532 20.76 0.63 -1.88
C VAL A 532 19.83 0.98 -3.05
N ASP A 533 20.28 0.82 -4.30
CA ASP A 533 19.46 1.03 -5.50
C ASP A 533 18.16 0.20 -5.47
N ALA A 534 18.22 -1.03 -4.93
CA ALA A 534 17.05 -1.88 -4.74
C ALA A 534 16.10 -1.39 -3.63
N LEU A 535 16.62 -0.86 -2.53
CA LEU A 535 15.81 -0.25 -1.47
C LEU A 535 15.17 1.06 -1.94
N GLU A 536 15.88 1.88 -2.71
CA GLU A 536 15.38 3.14 -3.26
C GLU A 536 14.28 2.91 -4.31
N ARG A 537 14.49 1.98 -5.25
CA ARG A 537 13.43 1.52 -6.18
C ARG A 537 12.20 1.02 -5.42
N LEU A 538 12.40 0.20 -4.38
CA LEU A 538 11.29 -0.32 -3.58
C LEU A 538 10.53 0.80 -2.86
N GLU A 539 11.20 1.71 -2.15
CA GLU A 539 10.49 2.77 -1.41
C GLU A 539 9.82 3.79 -2.33
N ALA A 540 10.41 4.11 -3.48
CA ALA A 540 9.74 4.90 -4.53
C ALA A 540 8.45 4.22 -5.00
N LYS A 541 8.47 2.90 -5.22
CA LYS A 541 7.27 2.10 -5.54
C LYS A 541 6.25 2.16 -4.40
N LYS A 542 6.66 1.99 -3.13
CA LYS A 542 5.75 2.11 -1.97
C LYS A 542 5.06 3.47 -1.94
N GLU A 543 5.81 4.55 -2.15
CA GLU A 543 5.28 5.91 -2.08
C GLU A 543 4.31 6.20 -3.24
N ALA A 544 4.62 5.74 -4.45
CA ALA A 544 3.68 5.79 -5.58
C ALA A 544 2.35 5.07 -5.26
N LEU A 545 2.38 3.91 -4.59
CA LEU A 545 1.17 3.20 -4.15
C LEU A 545 0.42 3.94 -3.04
N ARG A 546 1.12 4.48 -2.03
CA ARG A 546 0.50 5.30 -0.96
C ARG A 546 -0.20 6.54 -1.53
N MET A 547 0.45 7.21 -2.48
CA MET A 547 -0.05 8.44 -3.09
C MET A 547 -1.36 8.26 -3.87
N VAL A 548 -1.66 7.08 -4.41
CA VAL A 548 -2.98 6.80 -5.02
C VAL A 548 -4.10 6.88 -3.97
N SER A 549 -3.94 6.19 -2.84
CA SER A 549 -4.94 6.20 -1.75
C SER A 549 -5.10 7.58 -1.09
N HIS A 550 -4.02 8.39 -1.10
CA HIS A 550 -4.05 9.78 -0.63
C HIS A 550 -4.76 10.71 -1.63
N GLN A 551 -4.40 10.68 -2.91
CA GLN A 551 -5.00 11.52 -3.96
C GLN A 551 -6.49 11.21 -4.19
N MET A 552 -6.96 9.99 -3.91
CA MET A 552 -8.38 9.65 -3.96
C MET A 552 -9.20 10.35 -2.86
N LYS A 553 -8.57 10.67 -1.72
CA LYS A 553 -9.21 11.30 -0.55
C LYS A 553 -9.11 12.83 -0.56
N LEU A 554 -8.13 13.39 -1.27
CA LEU A 554 -8.00 14.82 -1.46
C LEU A 554 -9.04 15.31 -2.48
N GLN A 555 -9.84 16.31 -2.08
CA GLN A 555 -10.69 17.07 -3.00
C GLN A 555 -9.84 18.10 -3.76
N PRO A 556 -10.00 18.27 -5.08
CA PRO A 556 -9.28 19.32 -5.81
C PRO A 556 -9.67 20.72 -5.33
N GLN A 557 -8.70 21.63 -5.24
CA GLN A 557 -8.95 22.99 -4.74
C GLN A 557 -8.38 24.08 -5.65
N MET A 558 -9.09 25.21 -5.78
CA MET A 558 -8.71 26.31 -6.67
C MET A 558 -7.55 27.18 -6.15
N ASN A 559 -7.28 27.14 -4.84
CA ASN A 559 -6.08 27.73 -4.22
C ASN A 559 -4.80 26.95 -4.58
N PHE A 560 -4.89 25.64 -4.82
CA PHE A 560 -3.78 24.76 -5.13
C PHE A 560 -3.38 24.94 -6.60
N LEU A 561 -2.18 25.48 -6.88
CA LEU A 561 -1.81 25.83 -8.26
C LEU A 561 -1.87 24.64 -9.22
N SER A 562 -1.44 23.45 -8.77
CA SER A 562 -1.44 22.24 -9.59
C SER A 562 -2.84 21.84 -10.05
N ASP A 563 -3.83 21.82 -9.14
CA ASP A 563 -5.19 21.41 -9.47
C ASP A 563 -5.88 22.47 -10.32
N ARG A 564 -5.67 23.76 -10.00
CA ARG A 564 -6.14 24.87 -10.85
C ARG A 564 -5.53 24.83 -12.26
N GLN A 565 -4.26 24.50 -12.40
CA GLN A 565 -3.62 24.31 -13.71
C GLN A 565 -4.24 23.14 -14.48
N GLN A 566 -4.52 22.01 -13.81
CA GLN A 566 -5.14 20.85 -14.43
C GLN A 566 -6.60 21.12 -14.86
N LEU A 567 -7.41 21.76 -14.01
CA LEU A 567 -8.80 22.12 -14.32
C LEU A 567 -8.91 23.17 -15.43
N ASN A 568 -8.00 24.15 -15.45
CA ASN A 568 -7.91 25.11 -16.56
C ASN A 568 -7.52 24.43 -17.87
N GLU A 569 -6.61 23.44 -17.83
CA GLU A 569 -6.18 22.69 -19.01
C GLU A 569 -7.29 21.79 -19.57
N ILE A 570 -8.05 21.09 -18.72
CA ILE A 570 -9.26 20.35 -19.16
C ILE A 570 -10.27 21.32 -19.79
N SER A 571 -10.55 22.44 -19.12
CA SER A 571 -11.48 23.47 -19.62
C SER A 571 -11.04 24.11 -20.94
N ARG A 572 -9.72 24.16 -21.19
CA ARG A 572 -9.15 24.55 -22.48
C ARG A 572 -9.35 23.48 -23.54
N LEU A 573 -9.04 22.21 -23.26
CA LEU A 573 -9.25 21.11 -24.21
C LEU A 573 -10.73 20.96 -24.64
N PHE A 574 -11.65 21.12 -23.70
CA PHE A 574 -13.10 21.16 -23.99
C PHE A 574 -13.46 22.34 -24.91
N ARG A 575 -12.96 23.54 -24.63
CA ARG A 575 -13.16 24.73 -25.47
C ARG A 575 -12.59 24.56 -26.88
N ASP A 576 -11.32 24.16 -26.99
CA ASP A 576 -10.61 23.99 -28.26
C ASP A 576 -11.35 22.99 -29.17
N HIS A 577 -11.97 21.95 -28.59
CA HIS A 577 -12.80 20.97 -29.30
C HIS A 577 -14.21 21.48 -29.69
N LEU A 578 -14.82 22.37 -28.90
CA LEU A 578 -16.08 23.01 -29.26
C LEU A 578 -15.87 24.04 -30.39
N GLU A 579 -14.88 24.93 -30.25
CA GLU A 579 -14.57 25.99 -31.22
C GLU A 579 -14.02 25.43 -32.55
N GLY A 580 -13.32 24.28 -32.52
CA GLY A 580 -12.82 23.59 -33.71
C GLY A 580 -13.90 22.97 -34.62
N GLY A 581 -15.13 22.76 -34.13
CA GLY A 581 -16.18 22.06 -34.87
C GLY A 581 -16.77 22.83 -36.06
N ASP A 582 -17.03 24.13 -35.88
CA ASP A 582 -17.86 24.94 -36.80
C ASP A 582 -17.22 25.22 -38.18
N ILE A 583 -15.90 25.07 -38.29
CA ILE A 583 -15.13 25.39 -39.52
C ILE A 583 -15.46 24.42 -40.68
N THR A 584 -15.99 23.24 -40.38
CA THR A 584 -16.21 22.14 -41.34
C THR A 584 -17.39 22.35 -42.30
N SER A 585 -18.26 23.33 -42.05
CA SER A 585 -19.54 23.50 -42.77
C SER A 585 -19.46 24.24 -44.12
N THR A 586 -18.37 24.99 -44.42
CA THR A 586 -18.36 25.95 -45.55
C THR A 586 -17.10 25.91 -46.43
N ALA A 587 -16.58 24.72 -46.77
CA ALA A 587 -15.38 24.57 -47.62
C ALA A 587 -15.52 23.69 -48.88
N ASN A 588 -16.67 23.05 -49.13
CA ASN A 588 -16.87 22.18 -50.30
C ASN A 588 -17.22 22.97 -51.58
N ASN A 589 -16.25 23.71 -52.15
CA ASN A 589 -16.41 24.36 -53.47
C ASN A 589 -15.09 24.77 -54.18
N ALA A 590 -14.11 23.87 -54.30
CA ALA A 590 -12.91 24.11 -55.13
C ALA A 590 -12.21 22.81 -55.64
N VAL A 591 -12.78 22.12 -56.62
CA VAL A 591 -12.07 21.02 -57.34
C VAL A 591 -11.50 21.54 -58.65
N THR A 592 -10.17 21.73 -58.76
CA THR A 592 -9.31 21.44 -59.95
C THR A 592 -7.84 21.88 -59.79
N ALA A 593 -6.97 21.37 -60.68
CA ALA A 593 -5.52 21.61 -60.85
C ALA A 593 -4.59 20.79 -59.91
N GLN A 594 -4.16 19.57 -60.26
CA GLN A 594 -3.18 19.15 -61.30
C GLN A 594 -1.68 19.23 -60.88
N SER A 595 -1.20 18.11 -60.31
CA SER A 595 -0.08 17.28 -60.82
C SER A 595 1.19 17.92 -61.44
N ALA A 596 2.30 17.82 -60.70
CA ALA A 596 3.65 17.42 -61.18
C ALA A 596 4.42 16.89 -59.95
N GLU A 597 4.79 15.61 -59.86
CA GLU A 597 6.03 15.00 -60.37
C GLU A 597 7.32 15.78 -59.99
N SER A 598 8.16 15.25 -59.08
CA SER A 598 9.27 14.28 -59.30
C SER A 598 10.53 14.90 -59.94
N SER A 599 11.78 14.49 -59.65
CA SER A 599 12.37 13.55 -58.66
C SER A 599 13.93 13.65 -58.70
N LYS A 600 14.65 12.84 -57.91
CA LYS A 600 16.12 12.53 -57.93
C LYS A 600 17.04 13.57 -57.25
N SER A 601 17.93 13.24 -56.29
CA SER A 601 19.05 12.25 -56.15
C SER A 601 20.43 12.91 -56.44
N GLU A 602 21.61 12.48 -55.96
CA GLU A 602 22.05 11.23 -55.29
C GLU A 602 23.46 11.43 -54.64
N THR A 603 23.81 10.70 -53.56
CA THR A 603 25.21 10.33 -53.11
C THR A 603 26.28 11.43 -52.76
N ALA A 604 27.34 11.20 -51.95
CA ALA A 604 27.68 10.17 -50.92
C ALA A 604 28.98 10.52 -50.13
N THR A 605 29.24 9.76 -49.03
CA THR A 605 30.54 9.32 -48.46
C THR A 605 31.59 10.28 -47.83
N ASP A 606 31.92 9.97 -46.57
CA ASP A 606 33.26 9.70 -45.98
C ASP A 606 34.15 10.75 -45.23
N LEU A 607 34.32 10.44 -43.91
CA LEU A 607 35.55 10.32 -43.08
C LEU A 607 36.42 11.53 -42.60
N GLU A 608 36.75 11.46 -41.29
CA GLU A 608 37.98 11.98 -40.58
C GLU A 608 38.20 13.51 -40.46
N THR A 609 38.80 14.14 -39.43
CA THR A 609 39.35 13.74 -38.10
C THR A 609 39.56 14.98 -37.18
N GLU A 610 39.64 14.81 -35.85
CA GLU A 610 40.27 15.74 -34.85
C GLU A 610 39.65 17.17 -34.68
N THR A 611 39.83 17.95 -33.59
CA THR A 611 40.51 17.83 -32.27
C THR A 611 39.82 18.72 -31.19
N GLN A 612 40.06 18.46 -29.90
CA GLN A 612 39.85 19.40 -28.75
C GLN A 612 41.10 20.32 -28.55
N PRO A 613 41.21 21.33 -27.62
CA PRO A 613 40.45 21.56 -26.36
C PRO A 613 40.22 23.05 -25.91
N ASN A 614 39.83 23.20 -24.61
CA ASN A 614 40.01 24.35 -23.68
C ASN A 614 38.90 25.41 -23.48
N THR A 615 38.39 25.43 -22.23
CA THR A 615 38.19 26.56 -21.27
C THR A 615 38.29 28.04 -21.75
N THR A 616 37.58 29.02 -21.16
CA THR A 616 37.38 29.25 -19.69
C THR A 616 36.30 30.31 -19.36
N THR A 617 35.60 30.15 -18.22
CA THR A 617 35.06 31.19 -17.28
C THR A 617 34.16 32.38 -17.71
N ASN A 618 33.08 32.55 -16.93
CA ASN A 618 32.60 33.77 -16.23
C ASN A 618 31.23 34.43 -16.56
N LEU A 619 30.70 34.95 -15.45
CA LEU A 619 29.55 35.80 -15.11
C LEU A 619 29.46 37.09 -15.99
N GLU A 620 28.41 37.94 -15.96
CA GLU A 620 27.39 38.20 -14.92
C GLU A 620 26.12 38.89 -15.49
N LEU A 621 25.09 39.09 -14.66
CA LEU A 621 23.96 40.00 -14.95
C LEU A 621 24.30 41.45 -14.51
N ASP A 622 23.60 42.46 -15.04
CA ASP A 622 22.93 43.45 -14.16
C ASP A 622 21.77 44.20 -14.88
N LEU A 623 20.93 44.89 -14.09
CA LEU A 623 19.69 45.60 -14.48
C LEU A 623 19.84 47.14 -14.48
N ARG A 624 18.80 47.87 -14.97
CA ARG A 624 18.00 48.84 -14.16
C ARG A 624 16.86 49.58 -14.90
N ARG A 625 15.80 49.88 -14.12
CA ARG A 625 14.62 50.78 -14.31
C ARG A 625 15.00 52.27 -13.97
N PRO A 626 14.12 53.29 -13.75
CA PRO A 626 12.76 53.67 -14.26
C PRO A 626 12.61 55.19 -14.63
N THR A 627 11.39 55.68 -14.99
CA THR A 627 10.71 56.98 -14.59
C THR A 627 9.54 57.33 -15.57
N ALA A 628 8.62 58.31 -15.34
CA ALA A 628 7.65 58.54 -14.24
C ALA A 628 6.54 59.59 -14.61
N ALA A 629 5.31 59.42 -14.08
CA ALA A 629 4.23 60.42 -13.78
C ALA A 629 3.53 61.33 -14.85
N THR A 630 2.26 61.01 -15.19
CA THR A 630 0.98 61.82 -15.20
C THR A 630 0.92 63.36 -15.43
N PRO A 631 -0.26 63.97 -15.80
CA PRO A 631 -1.41 63.59 -16.68
C PRO A 631 -1.80 64.80 -17.62
N PRO A 632 -3.04 65.38 -17.76
CA PRO A 632 -4.45 64.91 -17.91
C PRO A 632 -5.25 65.57 -19.12
N THR A 633 -6.59 65.34 -19.19
CA THR A 633 -7.72 66.23 -19.68
C THR A 633 -8.46 65.95 -21.02
N SER A 634 -9.81 66.04 -20.93
CA SER A 634 -10.86 66.37 -21.93
C SER A 634 -11.21 65.43 -23.10
N ALA A 635 -12.47 64.98 -23.06
CA ALA A 635 -13.21 64.12 -23.97
C ALA A 635 -13.45 64.63 -25.42
N THR A 636 -13.74 63.69 -26.32
CA THR A 636 -14.86 63.77 -27.29
C THR A 636 -15.30 62.37 -27.74
N SER A 637 -16.30 62.25 -28.63
CA SER A 637 -17.17 61.08 -28.75
C SER A 637 -16.88 60.08 -29.88
N SER A 638 -17.51 58.91 -29.75
CA SER A 638 -18.10 58.03 -30.79
C SER A 638 -17.19 57.21 -31.73
N GLY A 639 -17.37 55.88 -31.66
CA GLY A 639 -17.58 55.03 -32.84
C GLY A 639 -16.44 54.09 -33.24
N GLY A 640 -16.47 52.84 -32.75
CA GLY A 640 -15.59 51.77 -33.23
C GLY A 640 -15.42 50.62 -32.23
N SER A 641 -16.37 49.68 -32.21
CA SER A 641 -16.29 48.49 -31.36
C SER A 641 -15.41 47.40 -32.00
N SER A 642 -14.31 47.05 -31.34
CA SER A 642 -13.60 45.78 -31.51
C SER A 642 -13.78 44.94 -30.22
N PRO A 643 -13.78 43.61 -30.30
CA PRO A 643 -14.17 42.77 -29.16
C PRO A 643 -13.14 42.82 -28.03
N THR A 644 -13.61 43.14 -26.83
CA THR A 644 -12.92 42.84 -25.57
C THR A 644 -13.08 41.36 -25.27
N THR A 645 -12.00 40.68 -24.86
CA THR A 645 -12.09 39.38 -24.19
C THR A 645 -12.95 39.53 -22.94
N SER A 646 -14.10 38.86 -22.91
CA SER A 646 -14.96 38.80 -21.73
C SER A 646 -14.31 37.95 -20.64
N GLU A 647 -14.44 38.38 -19.40
CA GLU A 647 -14.17 37.53 -18.24
C GLU A 647 -15.21 36.41 -18.24
N ILE A 648 -14.75 35.18 -18.49
CA ILE A 648 -15.60 33.99 -18.61
C ILE A 648 -16.20 33.70 -17.23
N THR A 649 -17.51 33.57 -17.15
CA THR A 649 -18.20 33.31 -15.87
C THR A 649 -18.08 31.84 -15.47
N GLU A 650 -18.10 31.54 -14.17
CA GLU A 650 -18.08 30.15 -13.68
C GLU A 650 -19.23 29.30 -14.27
N GLN A 651 -20.40 29.93 -14.46
CA GLN A 651 -21.59 29.31 -15.07
C GLN A 651 -21.38 28.94 -16.55
N GLU A 652 -20.59 29.73 -17.28
CA GLU A 652 -20.18 29.45 -18.67
C GLU A 652 -19.21 28.26 -18.72
N LEU A 653 -18.30 28.14 -17.75
CA LEU A 653 -17.41 26.98 -17.64
C LEU A 653 -18.17 25.70 -17.25
N VAL A 654 -19.13 25.77 -16.30
CA VAL A 654 -20.00 24.62 -15.97
C VAL A 654 -20.76 24.15 -17.22
N SER A 655 -21.34 25.08 -17.99
CA SER A 655 -22.06 24.72 -19.23
C SER A 655 -21.16 24.16 -20.34
N ILE A 656 -19.86 24.45 -20.33
CA ILE A 656 -18.87 23.77 -21.19
C ILE A 656 -18.63 22.32 -20.70
N TRP A 657 -18.55 22.08 -19.39
CA TRP A 657 -18.34 20.74 -18.82
C TRP A 657 -19.57 19.83 -18.97
N GLU A 658 -20.78 20.37 -18.87
CA GLU A 658 -22.05 19.66 -19.15
C GLU A 658 -22.07 19.06 -20.57
N GLN A 659 -21.51 19.76 -21.57
CA GLN A 659 -21.41 19.29 -22.96
C GLN A 659 -20.44 18.12 -23.17
N PHE A 660 -19.71 17.69 -22.13
CA PHE A 660 -18.89 16.48 -22.10
C PHE A 660 -19.37 15.49 -21.01
N GLY A 661 -20.60 15.67 -20.50
CA GLY A 661 -21.27 14.74 -19.60
C GLY A 661 -20.96 14.91 -18.10
N PHE A 662 -20.32 16.02 -17.71
CA PHE A 662 -19.95 16.32 -16.32
C PHE A 662 -21.03 17.17 -15.62
N ASN A 663 -22.14 16.53 -15.23
CA ASN A 663 -23.41 17.19 -14.91
C ASN A 663 -23.55 17.65 -13.44
N ARG A 664 -22.48 18.16 -12.82
CA ARG A 664 -22.53 18.69 -11.43
C ARG A 664 -22.63 20.21 -11.42
N PRO A 665 -23.32 20.81 -10.43
CA PRO A 665 -23.61 22.25 -10.41
C PRO A 665 -22.39 23.15 -10.23
N THR A 666 -21.22 22.58 -9.90
CA THR A 666 -19.91 23.23 -9.94
C THR A 666 -18.90 22.27 -10.57
N ILE A 667 -17.83 22.81 -11.14
CA ILE A 667 -16.75 21.98 -11.74
C ILE A 667 -16.17 21.04 -10.68
N LEU A 668 -15.89 21.56 -9.48
CA LEU A 668 -15.35 20.78 -8.35
C LEU A 668 -16.32 19.68 -7.87
N GLY A 669 -17.63 19.90 -7.97
CA GLY A 669 -18.66 18.90 -7.61
C GLY A 669 -18.55 17.59 -8.40
N ASN A 670 -17.92 17.60 -9.57
CA ASN A 670 -17.63 16.38 -10.33
C ASN A 670 -16.59 15.47 -9.63
N PHE A 671 -15.77 16.03 -8.75
CA PHE A 671 -14.63 15.34 -8.11
C PHE A 671 -14.89 14.93 -6.65
N GLU A 672 -16.10 15.20 -6.11
CA GLU A 672 -16.55 14.78 -4.76
C GLU A 672 -16.22 13.31 -4.45
N LYS A 673 -16.29 12.45 -5.47
CA LYS A 673 -15.79 11.08 -5.44
C LYS A 673 -14.63 10.94 -6.43
N GLY A 674 -13.54 10.29 -6.00
CA GLY A 674 -12.34 10.08 -6.81
C GLY A 674 -11.31 11.22 -6.74
N GLY A 675 -11.72 12.44 -6.40
CA GLY A 675 -10.82 13.51 -5.94
C GLY A 675 -9.73 13.93 -6.94
N VAL A 676 -8.58 14.34 -6.41
CA VAL A 676 -7.38 14.73 -7.17
C VAL A 676 -6.85 13.58 -8.04
N LEU A 677 -7.04 12.33 -7.62
CA LEU A 677 -6.68 11.15 -8.42
C LEU A 677 -7.50 11.08 -9.71
N MET A 678 -8.81 11.33 -9.64
CA MET A 678 -9.67 11.35 -10.83
C MET A 678 -9.36 12.54 -11.74
N LEU A 679 -9.06 13.72 -11.18
CA LEU A 679 -8.63 14.90 -11.94
C LEU A 679 -7.39 14.60 -12.80
N ARG A 680 -6.37 13.98 -12.20
CA ARG A 680 -5.14 13.58 -12.89
C ARG A 680 -5.40 12.53 -13.97
N ALA A 681 -6.22 11.53 -13.66
CA ALA A 681 -6.55 10.46 -14.60
C ALA A 681 -7.36 10.94 -15.82
N ILE A 682 -8.33 11.84 -15.63
CA ILE A 682 -9.09 12.46 -16.73
C ILE A 682 -8.17 13.33 -17.59
N LEU A 683 -7.34 14.20 -16.99
CA LEU A 683 -6.40 15.03 -17.77
C LEU A 683 -5.39 14.18 -18.55
N TYR A 684 -4.92 13.06 -17.98
CA TYR A 684 -4.06 12.12 -18.69
C TYR A 684 -4.80 11.51 -19.88
N TRP A 685 -6.02 11.01 -19.68
CA TRP A 685 -6.84 10.42 -20.75
C TRP A 685 -7.05 11.40 -21.91
N LEU A 686 -7.55 12.61 -21.63
CA LEU A 686 -7.82 13.67 -22.62
C LEU A 686 -6.57 14.17 -23.38
N LYS A 687 -5.35 13.82 -22.93
CA LYS A 687 -4.08 14.17 -23.59
C LYS A 687 -3.43 13.03 -24.36
N ASN A 688 -3.80 11.78 -24.09
CA ASN A 688 -3.16 10.59 -24.67
C ASN A 688 -4.10 9.77 -25.57
N ASP A 689 -5.42 9.96 -25.45
CA ASP A 689 -6.44 9.37 -26.31
C ASP A 689 -7.08 10.48 -27.18
N PRO A 690 -6.92 10.44 -28.53
CA PRO A 690 -7.47 11.46 -29.41
C PRO A 690 -8.99 11.40 -29.53
N ASP A 691 -9.59 10.24 -29.30
CA ASP A 691 -11.02 10.00 -29.50
C ASP A 691 -11.84 10.38 -28.26
N ALA A 692 -11.21 10.41 -27.07
CA ALA A 692 -11.81 10.70 -25.76
C ALA A 692 -12.74 11.92 -25.74
N LEU A 693 -12.30 13.06 -26.31
CA LEU A 693 -13.11 14.28 -26.39
C LEU A 693 -14.38 14.08 -27.24
N SER A 694 -14.27 13.34 -28.35
CA SER A 694 -15.42 13.03 -29.20
C SER A 694 -16.38 12.05 -28.52
N LEU A 695 -15.85 11.03 -27.83
CA LEU A 695 -16.62 10.01 -27.11
C LEU A 695 -17.45 10.65 -25.99
N LEU A 696 -16.82 11.47 -25.14
CA LEU A 696 -17.51 12.18 -24.06
C LEU A 696 -18.60 13.12 -24.59
N LYS A 697 -18.34 13.86 -25.68
CA LYS A 697 -19.32 14.73 -26.32
C LYS A 697 -20.47 13.96 -26.98
N MET A 698 -20.21 12.79 -27.59
CA MET A 698 -21.24 11.94 -28.17
C MET A 698 -22.13 11.25 -27.12
N ARG A 699 -21.70 11.17 -25.85
CA ARG A 699 -22.42 10.59 -24.71
C ARG A 699 -23.14 11.63 -23.85
N ALA A 700 -22.72 12.89 -23.92
CA ALA A 700 -23.34 14.01 -23.20
C ALA A 700 -24.77 14.29 -23.70
N LEU A 701 -25.64 14.82 -22.84
CA LEU A 701 -27.01 15.16 -23.24
C LEU A 701 -27.07 16.53 -23.94
N PRO A 702 -27.77 16.67 -25.08
CA PRO A 702 -28.51 15.64 -25.81
C PRO A 702 -27.60 14.74 -26.67
N SER A 703 -27.74 13.43 -26.50
CA SER A 703 -26.85 12.40 -27.05
C SER A 703 -27.46 11.71 -28.28
N GLU A 704 -26.63 11.36 -29.27
CA GLU A 704 -27.02 10.46 -30.37
C GLU A 704 -26.88 8.98 -29.99
N LEU A 705 -26.06 8.67 -28.98
CA LEU A 705 -25.84 7.33 -28.42
C LEU A 705 -26.58 7.14 -27.08
N PRO A 706 -26.56 5.95 -26.46
CA PRO A 706 -26.95 5.78 -25.07
C PRO A 706 -26.05 6.63 -24.15
N SER A 707 -26.63 7.65 -23.51
CA SER A 707 -25.94 8.64 -22.67
C SER A 707 -25.65 8.16 -21.25
N TYR A 708 -24.59 8.68 -20.62
CA TYR A 708 -24.31 8.51 -19.19
C TYR A 708 -23.68 9.78 -18.58
N ASP A 709 -23.64 9.85 -17.24
CA ASP A 709 -22.90 10.88 -16.50
C ASP A 709 -21.42 10.49 -16.42
N ALA A 710 -20.55 11.25 -17.09
CA ALA A 710 -19.13 10.95 -17.21
C ALA A 710 -18.39 11.07 -15.87
N GLY A 711 -18.82 11.98 -14.98
CA GLY A 711 -18.28 12.12 -13.62
C GLY A 711 -18.63 10.93 -12.74
N LEU A 712 -19.86 10.40 -12.85
CA LEU A 712 -20.31 9.20 -12.13
C LEU A 712 -19.58 7.94 -12.61
N VAL A 713 -19.39 7.78 -13.93
CA VAL A 713 -18.59 6.69 -14.50
C VAL A 713 -17.14 6.77 -14.04
N ALA A 714 -16.49 7.94 -14.21
CA ALA A 714 -15.10 8.16 -13.84
C ALA A 714 -14.85 7.91 -12.34
N SER A 715 -15.69 8.46 -11.45
CA SER A 715 -15.51 8.30 -10.00
C SER A 715 -15.69 6.85 -9.54
N SER A 716 -16.64 6.13 -10.14
CA SER A 716 -16.88 4.71 -9.88
C SER A 716 -15.73 3.83 -10.41
N ILE A 717 -15.12 4.19 -11.54
CA ILE A 717 -13.91 3.54 -12.07
C ILE A 717 -12.72 3.77 -11.13
N CYS A 718 -12.51 4.99 -10.61
CA CYS A 718 -11.45 5.25 -9.63
C CYS A 718 -11.62 4.41 -8.35
N GLU A 719 -12.83 4.32 -7.80
CA GLU A 719 -13.13 3.48 -6.63
C GLU A 719 -12.93 1.99 -6.92
N SER A 720 -13.42 1.52 -8.07
CA SER A 720 -13.25 0.13 -8.52
C SER A 720 -11.78 -0.24 -8.73
N LEU A 721 -10.97 0.62 -9.34
CA LEU A 721 -9.53 0.36 -9.54
C LEU A 721 -8.76 0.31 -8.23
N VAL A 722 -9.00 1.24 -7.30
CA VAL A 722 -8.35 1.22 -5.97
C VAL A 722 -8.71 -0.05 -5.19
N LYS A 723 -9.96 -0.53 -5.31
CA LYS A 723 -10.46 -1.79 -4.75
C LYS A 723 -9.83 -3.03 -5.42
N LEU A 724 -9.78 -3.08 -6.76
CA LEU A 724 -9.23 -4.20 -7.54
C LEU A 724 -7.71 -4.35 -7.35
N LEU A 725 -6.98 -3.23 -7.35
CA LEU A 725 -5.53 -3.15 -7.10
C LEU A 725 -5.16 -3.26 -5.61
N LYS A 726 -6.15 -3.46 -4.72
CA LYS A 726 -5.98 -3.61 -3.26
C LYS A 726 -5.31 -2.40 -2.56
N LEU A 727 -5.38 -1.21 -3.15
CA LEU A 727 -4.80 0.05 -2.64
C LEU A 727 -5.71 0.76 -1.61
N PHE A 728 -6.69 0.06 -1.06
CA PHE A 728 -7.65 0.60 -0.08
C PHE A 728 -7.08 0.57 1.35
N LEU A 729 -6.76 1.74 1.89
CA LEU A 729 -6.32 1.90 3.28
C LEU A 729 -7.50 1.92 4.25
N SER A 730 -7.45 1.11 5.30
CA SER A 730 -8.52 0.96 6.30
C SER A 730 -8.03 1.24 7.73
N PRO A 731 -8.91 1.53 8.72
CA PRO A 731 -8.49 1.72 10.11
C PRO A 731 -7.79 0.51 10.76
N LYS A 732 -7.90 -0.69 10.17
CA LYS A 732 -7.19 -1.91 10.62
C LYS A 732 -5.86 -2.12 9.90
N HIS A 733 -5.71 -1.56 8.70
CA HIS A 733 -4.53 -1.64 7.85
C HIS A 733 -4.26 -0.22 7.29
N PRO A 734 -3.62 0.65 8.10
CA PRO A 734 -3.40 2.06 7.76
C PRO A 734 -2.29 2.26 6.71
N GLU A 735 -1.50 1.21 6.46
CA GLU A 735 -0.48 1.15 5.42
C GLU A 735 -0.73 -0.06 4.51
N ILE A 736 -0.20 0.01 3.28
CA ILE A 736 -0.21 -1.11 2.34
C ILE A 736 0.86 -2.12 2.79
N ASP A 737 0.46 -3.36 3.08
CA ASP A 737 1.44 -4.44 3.25
C ASP A 737 2.01 -4.84 1.89
N ILE A 738 3.21 -4.35 1.63
CA ILE A 738 3.97 -4.56 0.39
C ILE A 738 4.46 -6.01 0.25
N VAL A 739 4.63 -6.76 1.34
CA VAL A 739 4.98 -8.17 1.27
C VAL A 739 3.76 -8.96 0.80
N THR A 740 2.58 -8.68 1.34
CA THR A 740 1.31 -9.24 0.82
C THR A 740 1.03 -8.77 -0.61
N MET A 741 1.30 -7.51 -0.95
CA MET A 741 1.09 -6.98 -2.32
C MET A 741 2.01 -7.63 -3.36
N SER A 742 3.23 -8.04 -2.99
CA SER A 742 4.14 -8.75 -3.92
C SER A 742 3.78 -10.21 -4.17
N LEU A 743 2.72 -10.73 -3.54
CA LEU A 743 2.07 -12.00 -3.89
C LEU A 743 0.97 -11.84 -4.96
N GLU A 744 0.62 -10.61 -5.33
CA GLU A 744 -0.43 -10.35 -6.33
C GLU A 744 0.12 -10.51 -7.76
N PRO A 745 -0.64 -11.13 -8.68
CA PRO A 745 -0.15 -11.40 -10.04
C PRO A 745 0.19 -10.13 -10.82
N PHE A 746 -0.45 -9.00 -10.51
CA PHE A 746 -0.22 -7.70 -11.13
C PHE A 746 0.87 -6.86 -10.42
N TRP A 747 1.76 -7.46 -9.62
CA TRP A 747 2.82 -6.72 -8.91
C TRP A 747 3.78 -5.95 -9.84
N GLU A 748 4.09 -6.50 -11.01
CA GLU A 748 4.97 -5.85 -12.01
C GLU A 748 4.26 -4.69 -12.74
N LEU A 749 2.93 -4.70 -12.85
CA LEU A 749 2.13 -3.62 -13.44
C LEU A 749 2.33 -2.27 -12.73
N PHE A 750 2.68 -2.31 -11.44
CA PHE A 750 2.99 -1.12 -10.64
C PHE A 750 4.36 -0.48 -10.97
N ASP A 751 5.21 -1.13 -11.77
CA ASP A 751 6.46 -0.56 -12.30
C ASP A 751 6.23 0.21 -13.62
N GLU A 752 5.01 0.20 -14.19
CA GLU A 752 4.69 0.97 -15.39
C GLU A 752 4.41 2.46 -15.06
N ASP A 753 5.12 3.36 -15.73
CA ASP A 753 4.87 4.82 -15.65
C ASP A 753 3.38 5.15 -15.86
N MET A 754 2.79 5.88 -14.92
CA MET A 754 1.38 6.29 -14.93
C MET A 754 0.37 5.13 -15.01
N TYR A 755 0.72 3.92 -14.54
CA TYR A 755 -0.14 2.71 -14.58
C TYR A 755 -1.60 2.99 -14.20
N PHE A 756 -1.86 3.77 -13.14
CA PHE A 756 -3.24 4.04 -12.69
C PHE A 756 -4.04 4.87 -13.71
N SER A 757 -3.41 5.85 -14.36
CA SER A 757 -4.09 6.68 -15.37
C SER A 757 -4.30 5.93 -16.69
N LYS A 758 -3.37 5.02 -17.03
CA LYS A 758 -3.53 4.08 -18.15
C LYS A 758 -4.65 3.06 -17.88
N LEU A 759 -4.70 2.50 -16.67
CA LEU A 759 -5.77 1.60 -16.21
C LEU A 759 -7.13 2.28 -16.19
N PHE A 760 -7.20 3.54 -15.72
CA PHE A 760 -8.42 4.35 -15.75
C PHE A 760 -8.94 4.51 -17.19
N MET A 761 -8.08 4.96 -18.12
CA MET A 761 -8.42 5.09 -19.54
C MET A 761 -8.89 3.74 -20.14
N PHE A 762 -8.18 2.66 -19.86
CA PHE A 762 -8.52 1.33 -20.36
C PHE A 762 -9.86 0.82 -19.78
N MET A 763 -10.08 0.91 -18.47
CA MET A 763 -11.32 0.50 -17.83
C MET A 763 -12.52 1.35 -18.29
N PHE A 764 -12.31 2.64 -18.59
CA PHE A 764 -13.34 3.52 -19.16
C PHE A 764 -13.69 3.09 -20.60
N GLN A 765 -12.70 2.71 -21.42
CA GLN A 765 -12.94 2.18 -22.76
C GLN A 765 -13.67 0.82 -22.73
N VAL A 766 -13.34 -0.08 -21.78
CA VAL A 766 -14.11 -1.33 -21.57
C VAL A 766 -15.55 -1.04 -21.16
N TYR A 767 -15.76 -0.08 -20.24
CA TYR A 767 -17.10 0.35 -19.83
C TYR A 767 -17.92 0.90 -21.01
N ASP A 768 -17.35 1.77 -21.84
CA ASP A 768 -18.04 2.37 -22.99
C ASP A 768 -18.40 1.35 -24.07
N GLN A 769 -17.53 0.35 -24.32
CA GLN A 769 -17.80 -0.76 -25.22
C GLN A 769 -19.00 -1.59 -24.72
N LEU A 770 -18.98 -2.02 -23.46
CA LEU A 770 -20.09 -2.78 -22.86
C LEU A 770 -21.39 -1.95 -22.80
N TRP A 771 -21.29 -0.64 -22.57
CA TRP A 771 -22.43 0.29 -22.60
C TRP A 771 -23.01 0.48 -24.01
N SER A 772 -22.20 0.30 -25.06
CA SER A 772 -22.63 0.31 -26.47
C SER A 772 -23.32 -0.99 -26.90
N GLU A 773 -22.94 -2.12 -26.31
CA GLU A 773 -23.40 -3.47 -26.67
C GLU A 773 -24.77 -3.84 -26.04
N LEU A 774 -25.38 -2.94 -25.25
CA LEU A 774 -26.65 -3.17 -24.54
C LEU A 774 -27.84 -2.45 -25.19
N ASP A 775 -29.02 -3.09 -25.16
CA ASP A 775 -30.30 -2.45 -25.47
C ASP A 775 -30.49 -1.22 -24.55
N PRO A 776 -30.75 0.00 -25.08
CA PRO A 776 -31.02 1.19 -24.30
C PRO A 776 -32.14 1.07 -23.25
N LYS A 777 -33.00 0.04 -23.35
CA LYS A 777 -34.06 -0.27 -22.37
C LYS A 777 -33.63 -1.24 -21.26
N ALA A 778 -32.48 -1.90 -21.41
CA ALA A 778 -31.93 -2.89 -20.48
C ALA A 778 -30.56 -2.48 -19.90
N ALA A 779 -29.98 -1.36 -20.37
CA ALA A 779 -28.79 -0.76 -19.81
C ALA A 779 -29.03 -0.31 -18.35
N SER A 780 -28.16 -0.74 -17.45
CA SER A 780 -28.18 -0.36 -16.04
C SER A 780 -26.75 -0.07 -15.59
N PHE A 781 -26.51 1.13 -15.04
CA PHE A 781 -25.19 1.58 -14.58
C PHE A 781 -24.49 0.52 -13.72
N THR A 782 -25.18 0.04 -12.69
CA THR A 782 -24.67 -0.97 -11.75
C THR A 782 -24.29 -2.28 -12.45
N ARG A 783 -25.07 -2.72 -13.45
CA ARG A 783 -24.74 -3.92 -14.23
C ARG A 783 -23.45 -3.74 -15.01
N VAL A 784 -23.31 -2.62 -15.73
CA VAL A 784 -22.15 -2.40 -16.61
C VAL A 784 -20.87 -2.18 -15.81
N ILE A 785 -20.91 -1.41 -14.72
CA ILE A 785 -19.73 -1.24 -13.88
C ILE A 785 -19.32 -2.56 -13.19
N THR A 786 -20.27 -3.39 -12.73
CA THR A 786 -19.94 -4.71 -12.14
C THR A 786 -19.44 -5.72 -13.18
N GLU A 787 -19.93 -5.71 -14.43
CA GLU A 787 -19.34 -6.53 -15.49
C GLU A 787 -17.92 -6.04 -15.85
N THR A 788 -17.71 -4.72 -15.88
CA THR A 788 -16.39 -4.10 -16.08
C THR A 788 -15.42 -4.47 -14.95
N GLU A 789 -15.85 -4.41 -13.68
CA GLU A 789 -15.07 -4.90 -12.52
C GLU A 789 -14.71 -6.38 -12.69
N GLY A 790 -15.66 -7.21 -13.13
CA GLY A 790 -15.45 -8.64 -13.36
C GLY A 790 -14.39 -8.92 -14.42
N ILE A 791 -14.47 -8.23 -15.57
CA ILE A 791 -13.50 -8.32 -16.66
C ILE A 791 -12.11 -7.88 -16.18
N MET A 792 -12.00 -6.68 -15.58
CA MET A 792 -10.73 -6.19 -15.05
C MET A 792 -10.11 -7.13 -14.02
N ASN A 793 -10.93 -7.73 -13.15
CA ASN A 793 -10.49 -8.73 -12.18
C ASN A 793 -9.96 -10.01 -12.84
N GLU A 794 -10.58 -10.53 -13.91
CA GLU A 794 -10.04 -11.71 -14.62
C GLU A 794 -8.79 -11.38 -15.44
N LEU A 795 -8.70 -10.21 -16.06
CA LEU A 795 -7.49 -9.76 -16.77
C LEU A 795 -6.30 -9.57 -15.81
N LEU A 796 -6.50 -8.92 -14.65
CA LEU A 796 -5.46 -8.71 -13.62
C LEU A 796 -4.93 -10.04 -13.04
N LYS A 797 -5.71 -11.12 -13.06
CA LYS A 797 -5.25 -12.46 -12.63
C LYS A 797 -4.26 -13.13 -13.58
N LYS A 798 -4.14 -12.66 -14.83
CA LYS A 798 -3.24 -13.23 -15.85
C LYS A 798 -1.78 -12.77 -15.73
N ALA A 799 -1.42 -12.10 -14.63
CA ALA A 799 -0.11 -11.50 -14.38
C ALA A 799 0.35 -10.53 -15.49
N PRO A 800 -0.41 -9.46 -15.75
CA PRO A 800 -0.02 -8.42 -16.70
C PRO A 800 1.22 -7.65 -16.20
N ILE A 801 2.15 -7.38 -17.11
CA ILE A 801 3.32 -6.52 -16.85
C ILE A 801 2.98 -5.07 -17.22
N THR A 802 2.10 -4.86 -18.20
CA THR A 802 1.66 -3.54 -18.68
C THR A 802 0.16 -3.46 -18.93
N VAL A 803 -0.38 -2.24 -19.01
CA VAL A 803 -1.76 -1.98 -19.45
C VAL A 803 -1.98 -2.29 -20.94
N TYR A 804 -0.91 -2.42 -21.73
CA TYR A 804 -1.01 -2.90 -23.10
C TYR A 804 -1.36 -4.39 -23.16
N ASP A 805 -0.80 -5.21 -22.27
CA ASP A 805 -1.09 -6.65 -22.20
C ASP A 805 -2.57 -6.90 -21.83
N LEU A 806 -3.08 -6.14 -20.86
CA LEU A 806 -4.50 -6.10 -20.47
C LEU A 806 -5.41 -5.78 -21.67
N ARG A 807 -5.01 -4.83 -22.51
CA ARG A 807 -5.76 -4.43 -23.71
C ARG A 807 -5.76 -5.51 -24.79
N MET A 808 -4.62 -6.13 -25.06
CA MET A 808 -4.50 -7.18 -26.08
C MET A 808 -5.35 -8.41 -25.73
N GLU A 809 -5.30 -8.83 -24.46
CA GLU A 809 -6.13 -9.92 -23.96
C GLU A 809 -7.63 -9.56 -23.97
N TRP A 810 -8.00 -8.33 -23.61
CA TRP A 810 -9.40 -7.90 -23.72
C TRP A 810 -9.91 -7.92 -25.15
N GLU A 811 -9.15 -7.43 -26.13
CA GLU A 811 -9.57 -7.46 -27.53
C GLU A 811 -9.74 -8.90 -28.04
N GLU A 812 -8.91 -9.85 -27.58
CA GLU A 812 -9.07 -11.28 -27.90
C GLU A 812 -10.26 -11.94 -27.16
N ILE A 813 -10.64 -11.45 -25.98
CA ILE A 813 -11.89 -11.86 -25.31
C ILE A 813 -13.11 -11.28 -26.05
N ARG A 814 -13.00 -10.04 -26.54
CA ARG A 814 -14.08 -9.31 -27.19
C ARG A 814 -14.37 -9.83 -28.60
N THR A 815 -13.37 -10.14 -29.41
CA THR A 815 -13.58 -10.78 -30.72
C THR A 815 -14.29 -12.12 -30.58
N ARG A 816 -13.85 -13.00 -29.67
CA ARG A 816 -14.54 -14.28 -29.38
C ARG A 816 -16.01 -14.08 -28.97
N ARG A 817 -16.32 -13.06 -28.14
CA ARG A 817 -17.71 -12.71 -27.77
C ARG A 817 -18.56 -12.26 -28.97
N LEU A 818 -17.96 -11.58 -29.94
CA LEU A 818 -18.63 -11.14 -31.16
C LEU A 818 -18.85 -12.31 -32.13
N ASP A 819 -17.84 -13.18 -32.32
CA ASP A 819 -17.95 -14.39 -33.14
C ASP A 819 -19.06 -15.33 -32.61
N GLU A 820 -19.12 -15.58 -31.29
CA GLU A 820 -20.20 -16.32 -30.62
C GLU A 820 -21.57 -15.63 -30.76
N GLY A 821 -21.60 -14.31 -30.95
CA GLY A 821 -22.81 -13.52 -31.18
C GLY A 821 -23.31 -13.60 -32.62
N GLU A 822 -22.41 -13.55 -33.60
CA GLU A 822 -22.78 -13.61 -35.02
C GLU A 822 -23.27 -15.01 -35.44
N GLU A 823 -22.69 -16.12 -34.95
CA GLU A 823 -23.24 -17.47 -35.18
C GLU A 823 -24.71 -17.56 -34.70
N VAL A 824 -25.03 -16.96 -33.55
CA VAL A 824 -26.39 -16.95 -32.98
C VAL A 824 -27.36 -16.08 -33.79
N LEU A 825 -26.85 -15.07 -34.52
CA LEU A 825 -27.64 -14.21 -35.40
C LEU A 825 -27.82 -14.80 -36.81
N GLU A 826 -26.82 -15.47 -37.39
CA GLU A 826 -27.00 -16.20 -38.66
C GLU A 826 -28.04 -17.32 -38.51
N ILE A 827 -27.99 -18.10 -37.42
CA ILE A 827 -28.98 -19.14 -37.10
C ILE A 827 -30.40 -18.53 -36.94
N GLN A 828 -30.51 -17.29 -36.44
CA GLN A 828 -31.80 -16.60 -36.37
C GLN A 828 -32.25 -16.02 -37.73
N ALA A 829 -31.32 -15.62 -38.60
CA ALA A 829 -31.62 -15.14 -39.95
C ALA A 829 -32.18 -16.27 -40.84
N GLU A 830 -31.57 -17.46 -40.84
CA GLU A 830 -32.10 -18.63 -41.58
C GLU A 830 -33.54 -18.99 -41.13
N LEU A 831 -33.83 -18.87 -39.83
CA LEU A 831 -35.17 -19.13 -39.29
C LEU A 831 -36.21 -18.07 -39.68
N VAL A 832 -35.79 -16.83 -40.00
CA VAL A 832 -36.71 -15.76 -40.42
C VAL A 832 -37.11 -15.87 -41.90
N GLU A 833 -36.23 -16.38 -42.77
CA GLU A 833 -36.61 -16.62 -44.18
C GLU A 833 -37.63 -17.77 -44.33
N ASP A 834 -37.53 -18.84 -43.53
CA ASP A 834 -38.46 -19.99 -43.58
C ASP A 834 -39.85 -19.68 -43.01
N GLU A 835 -39.96 -18.71 -42.08
CA GLU A 835 -41.22 -18.27 -41.49
C GLU A 835 -42.04 -17.38 -42.46
N ALA A 836 -41.37 -16.60 -43.30
CA ALA A 836 -42.00 -15.72 -44.30
C ALA A 836 -42.87 -16.49 -45.32
N PHE A 837 -42.54 -17.76 -45.60
CA PHE A 837 -43.30 -18.60 -46.53
C PHE A 837 -44.64 -19.12 -45.94
N ARG A 838 -44.85 -19.00 -44.62
CA ARG A 838 -45.98 -19.64 -43.90
C ARG A 838 -47.17 -18.72 -43.62
N ILE A 839 -47.00 -17.40 -43.76
CA ILE A 839 -48.00 -16.38 -43.39
C ILE A 839 -49.17 -16.26 -44.42
N ALA A 840 -49.13 -17.03 -45.51
CA ALA A 840 -50.12 -16.96 -46.60
C ALA A 840 -51.42 -17.76 -46.36
N GLU A 841 -51.49 -18.65 -45.36
CA GLU A 841 -52.64 -19.56 -45.16
C GLU A 841 -53.13 -19.58 -43.70
N LEU A 842 -54.44 -19.76 -43.52
CA LEU A 842 -55.15 -19.91 -42.22
C LEU A 842 -55.24 -18.67 -41.31
N ALA A 843 -55.79 -17.58 -41.85
CA ALA A 843 -56.56 -16.63 -41.04
C ALA A 843 -58.01 -17.14 -40.86
N ASP A 844 -58.34 -17.77 -39.72
CA ASP A 844 -59.66 -17.68 -39.07
C ASP A 844 -59.66 -18.19 -37.61
N GLN A 845 -60.64 -17.69 -36.83
CA GLN A 845 -61.10 -18.14 -35.51
C GLN A 845 -60.16 -18.00 -34.30
N SER A 846 -60.78 -17.69 -33.15
CA SER A 846 -60.11 -17.16 -31.97
C SER A 846 -60.71 -17.72 -30.66
N LEU A 847 -59.91 -17.61 -29.59
CA LEU A 847 -60.28 -17.83 -28.18
C LEU A 847 -60.75 -19.24 -27.77
N LEU A 848 -59.80 -20.07 -27.32
CA LEU A 848 -59.94 -20.91 -26.12
C LEU A 848 -58.56 -21.42 -25.64
N SER A 849 -58.23 -21.15 -24.38
CA SER A 849 -57.10 -21.76 -23.63
C SER A 849 -57.66 -22.86 -22.70
N PRO A 850 -56.85 -23.70 -22.00
CA PRO A 850 -55.38 -23.80 -21.88
C PRO A 850 -54.88 -25.22 -22.36
N PRO A 851 -53.66 -25.72 -22.03
CA PRO A 851 -52.50 -25.13 -21.35
C PRO A 851 -51.18 -25.15 -22.15
N LEU A 852 -50.17 -24.50 -21.59
CA LEU A 852 -48.78 -24.51 -22.09
C LEU A 852 -48.21 -25.93 -22.12
N ARG A 853 -47.66 -26.35 -23.27
CA ARG A 853 -46.80 -27.53 -23.36
C ARG A 853 -45.37 -27.14 -23.00
N TYR A 854 -44.95 -27.46 -21.78
CA TYR A 854 -43.53 -27.46 -21.44
C TYR A 854 -42.78 -28.43 -22.36
N SER A 855 -41.83 -27.90 -23.15
CA SER A 855 -40.92 -28.73 -23.93
C SER A 855 -39.84 -29.28 -23.01
N LYS A 856 -40.00 -30.54 -22.57
CA LYS A 856 -38.96 -31.23 -21.78
C LYS A 856 -37.72 -31.49 -22.64
N LYS A 857 -36.75 -30.57 -22.64
CA LYS A 857 -35.35 -30.94 -22.89
C LYS A 857 -34.97 -32.00 -21.85
N LYS A 858 -34.32 -33.09 -22.28
CA LYS A 858 -33.95 -34.20 -21.39
C LYS A 858 -32.97 -33.73 -20.29
N PRO A 859 -33.02 -34.34 -19.09
CA PRO A 859 -31.98 -34.13 -18.08
C PRO A 859 -30.62 -34.63 -18.60
N SER A 860 -29.56 -33.97 -18.12
CA SER A 860 -28.15 -34.32 -18.37
C SER A 860 -27.70 -35.64 -17.72
N PHE A 861 -28.51 -36.18 -16.79
CA PHE A 861 -28.31 -37.46 -16.10
C PHE A 861 -29.61 -38.26 -16.17
N ASP A 862 -29.54 -39.53 -16.56
CA ASP A 862 -30.71 -40.41 -16.67
C ASP A 862 -30.94 -41.13 -15.34
N TYR A 863 -32.06 -40.86 -14.68
CA TYR A 863 -32.37 -41.37 -13.34
C TYR A 863 -33.72 -42.09 -13.33
N ASN A 864 -33.82 -43.16 -12.52
CA ASN A 864 -35.06 -43.91 -12.35
C ASN A 864 -35.90 -43.27 -11.22
N PRO A 865 -37.13 -42.78 -11.49
CA PRO A 865 -37.97 -42.17 -10.46
C PRO A 865 -38.35 -43.10 -9.31
N ASP A 866 -38.37 -44.43 -9.52
CA ASP A 866 -38.75 -45.39 -8.48
C ASP A 866 -37.72 -45.49 -7.34
N ASP A 867 -36.43 -45.30 -7.63
CA ASP A 867 -35.37 -45.43 -6.62
C ASP A 867 -35.44 -44.27 -5.61
N TYR A 868 -35.72 -43.06 -6.09
CA TYR A 868 -35.82 -41.85 -5.27
C TYR A 868 -37.15 -41.71 -4.51
N ARG A 869 -38.21 -42.47 -4.86
CA ARG A 869 -39.49 -42.47 -4.13
C ARG A 869 -39.36 -42.85 -2.65
N SER A 870 -38.31 -43.56 -2.26
CA SER A 870 -38.03 -43.94 -0.86
C SER A 870 -36.90 -43.15 -0.20
N LYS A 871 -36.42 -42.08 -0.86
CA LYS A 871 -35.29 -41.26 -0.38
C LYS A 871 -35.71 -40.30 0.75
N LEU A 872 -36.84 -39.63 0.58
CA LEU A 872 -37.45 -38.74 1.57
C LEU A 872 -38.53 -39.50 2.36
N MET A 873 -38.44 -39.47 3.69
CA MET A 873 -39.30 -40.23 4.60
C MET A 873 -40.73 -39.65 4.75
N GLU A 874 -40.93 -38.39 4.39
CA GLU A 874 -42.22 -37.67 4.40
C GLU A 874 -42.45 -37.02 3.02
N SER A 875 -43.69 -36.69 2.67
CA SER A 875 -43.98 -35.93 1.45
C SER A 875 -43.58 -34.46 1.60
N SER A 876 -42.82 -33.91 0.65
CA SER A 876 -42.50 -32.47 0.61
C SER A 876 -43.58 -31.66 -0.10
N SER A 877 -43.82 -30.44 0.37
CA SER A 877 -44.57 -29.37 -0.33
C SER A 877 -43.69 -28.56 -1.30
N ILE A 878 -42.37 -28.76 -1.27
CA ILE A 878 -41.37 -27.98 -2.02
C ILE A 878 -40.64 -28.82 -3.08
N LEU A 879 -40.17 -30.01 -2.72
CA LEU A 879 -39.34 -30.86 -3.58
C LEU A 879 -40.16 -31.85 -4.41
N GLU A 880 -39.95 -31.84 -5.73
CA GLU A 880 -40.40 -32.89 -6.64
C GLU A 880 -39.36 -34.01 -6.75
N ILE A 881 -39.73 -35.17 -7.30
CA ILE A 881 -38.82 -36.31 -7.47
C ILE A 881 -37.62 -35.93 -8.36
N GLU A 882 -37.83 -35.08 -9.37
CA GLU A 882 -36.75 -34.59 -10.25
C GLU A 882 -35.74 -33.75 -9.43
N HIS A 883 -36.21 -32.88 -8.52
CA HIS A 883 -35.34 -32.11 -7.61
C HIS A 883 -34.57 -32.99 -6.62
N ILE A 884 -35.20 -34.02 -6.07
CA ILE A 884 -34.56 -34.95 -5.13
C ILE A 884 -33.39 -35.68 -5.79
N ALA A 885 -33.56 -36.18 -7.02
CA ALA A 885 -32.51 -36.88 -7.74
C ALA A 885 -31.29 -35.97 -8.02
N TYR A 886 -31.52 -34.72 -8.45
CA TYR A 886 -30.46 -33.74 -8.70
C TYR A 886 -29.70 -33.32 -7.44
N ILE A 887 -30.40 -33.01 -6.35
CA ILE A 887 -29.75 -32.64 -5.08
C ILE A 887 -28.96 -33.84 -4.54
N ASP A 888 -29.51 -35.05 -4.58
CA ASP A 888 -28.84 -36.23 -4.04
C ASP A 888 -27.55 -36.56 -4.80
N HIS A 889 -27.58 -36.50 -6.14
CA HIS A 889 -26.36 -36.67 -6.95
C HIS A 889 -25.29 -35.60 -6.65
N ALA A 890 -25.69 -34.42 -6.16
CA ALA A 890 -24.78 -33.34 -5.77
C ALA A 890 -24.17 -33.48 -4.36
N LEU A 891 -24.75 -34.30 -3.47
CA LEU A 891 -24.27 -34.51 -2.10
C LEU A 891 -22.94 -35.29 -2.03
N PRO A 892 -22.17 -35.17 -0.93
CA PRO A 892 -21.05 -36.07 -0.65
C PRO A 892 -21.50 -37.54 -0.61
N ILE A 893 -20.67 -38.47 -1.10
CA ILE A 893 -21.03 -39.90 -1.28
C ILE A 893 -21.57 -40.55 0.00
N THR A 894 -21.03 -40.18 1.17
CA THR A 894 -21.52 -40.62 2.48
C THR A 894 -22.98 -40.24 2.75
N SER A 895 -23.39 -39.04 2.31
CA SER A 895 -24.76 -38.52 2.44
C SER A 895 -25.70 -39.07 1.36
N GLN A 896 -25.19 -39.48 0.19
CA GLN A 896 -25.97 -40.15 -0.85
C GLN A 896 -26.55 -41.49 -0.38
N LEU A 897 -25.93 -42.15 0.61
CA LEU A 897 -26.42 -43.41 1.18
C LEU A 897 -27.48 -43.22 2.27
N CYS A 898 -27.72 -41.99 2.73
CA CYS A 898 -28.70 -41.67 3.77
C CYS A 898 -30.11 -41.48 3.20
N ARG A 899 -31.13 -41.75 4.03
CA ARG A 899 -32.50 -41.25 3.80
C ARG A 899 -32.68 -39.89 4.46
N TRP A 900 -33.45 -39.02 3.81
CA TRP A 900 -33.74 -37.68 4.31
C TRP A 900 -35.06 -37.69 5.08
N TYR A 901 -35.17 -36.86 6.11
CA TYR A 901 -36.41 -36.63 6.85
C TYR A 901 -36.51 -35.14 7.20
N ARG A 902 -37.74 -34.66 7.40
CA ARG A 902 -38.01 -33.24 7.60
C ARG A 902 -37.83 -32.87 9.07
N ILE A 903 -36.74 -32.14 9.37
CA ILE A 903 -36.41 -31.65 10.71
C ILE A 903 -37.32 -30.47 11.11
N TYR A 904 -37.54 -29.55 10.17
CA TYR A 904 -38.28 -28.30 10.35
C TYR A 904 -39.01 -27.92 9.05
N SER A 905 -40.17 -27.26 9.15
CA SER A 905 -40.78 -26.52 8.04
C SER A 905 -41.68 -25.39 8.57
N VAL A 906 -41.66 -24.22 7.91
CA VAL A 906 -42.46 -23.04 8.29
C VAL A 906 -43.95 -23.40 8.45
N GLU A 907 -44.49 -24.21 7.53
CA GLU A 907 -45.89 -24.68 7.53
C GLU A 907 -46.30 -25.47 8.79
N ALA A 908 -45.36 -26.14 9.45
CA ALA A 908 -45.62 -27.02 10.60
C ALA A 908 -45.03 -26.51 11.92
N ASN A 909 -44.05 -25.61 11.86
CA ASN A 909 -43.23 -25.17 13.00
C ASN A 909 -43.21 -23.64 13.19
N GLY A 910 -43.74 -22.86 12.25
CA GLY A 910 -43.73 -21.39 12.29
C GLY A 910 -42.40 -20.77 11.85
N SER A 911 -42.42 -19.47 11.56
CA SER A 911 -41.34 -18.68 10.95
C SER A 911 -40.18 -18.28 11.90
N SER A 912 -40.05 -18.93 13.06
CA SER A 912 -39.05 -18.58 14.09
C SER A 912 -37.71 -19.29 13.87
N LEU A 913 -36.62 -18.51 13.70
CA LEU A 913 -35.25 -19.04 13.62
C LEU A 913 -34.85 -19.83 14.89
N GLU A 914 -35.19 -19.33 16.08
CA GLU A 914 -34.97 -20.05 17.35
C GLU A 914 -35.62 -21.45 17.34
N THR A 915 -36.82 -21.57 16.74
CA THR A 915 -37.52 -22.86 16.63
C THR A 915 -36.86 -23.79 15.62
N LEU A 916 -36.30 -23.26 14.52
CA LEU A 916 -35.45 -24.01 13.60
C LEU A 916 -34.20 -24.54 14.32
N LEU A 917 -33.48 -23.69 15.06
CA LEU A 917 -32.23 -24.05 15.75
C LEU A 917 -32.47 -25.08 16.88
N ILE A 918 -33.57 -24.96 17.64
CA ILE A 918 -33.95 -25.96 18.65
C ILE A 918 -34.19 -27.34 18.03
N LEU A 919 -34.79 -27.41 16.83
CA LEU A 919 -35.10 -28.67 16.13
C LEU A 919 -33.90 -29.23 15.34
N ALA A 920 -33.06 -28.37 14.77
CA ALA A 920 -31.85 -28.72 14.03
C ALA A 920 -30.65 -29.08 14.94
N LYS A 921 -30.76 -28.86 16.25
CA LYS A 921 -29.74 -29.19 17.24
C LYS A 921 -29.35 -30.67 17.17
N LYS A 922 -28.05 -30.93 17.07
CA LYS A 922 -27.41 -32.23 16.87
C LYS A 922 -27.81 -32.97 15.60
N GLN A 923 -28.32 -32.24 14.59
CA GLN A 923 -28.53 -32.76 13.24
C GLN A 923 -27.40 -32.26 12.34
N SER A 924 -26.60 -33.17 11.81
CA SER A 924 -25.53 -32.88 10.85
C SER A 924 -25.23 -34.12 9.99
N PRO A 925 -24.94 -33.96 8.68
CA PRO A 925 -25.10 -32.73 7.91
C PRO A 925 -26.59 -32.43 7.65
N THR A 926 -26.91 -31.22 7.18
CA THR A 926 -28.31 -30.82 6.90
C THR A 926 -28.49 -30.23 5.50
N LEU A 927 -29.73 -30.31 4.99
CA LEU A 927 -30.13 -29.73 3.72
C LEU A 927 -31.19 -28.66 3.97
N LEU A 928 -30.85 -27.40 3.71
CA LEU A 928 -31.77 -26.27 3.74
C LEU A 928 -32.37 -26.07 2.34
N VAL A 929 -33.70 -25.98 2.26
CA VAL A 929 -34.44 -25.83 1.00
C VAL A 929 -35.48 -24.73 1.15
N VAL A 930 -35.48 -23.80 0.20
CA VAL A 930 -36.38 -22.65 0.13
C VAL A 930 -37.17 -22.71 -1.18
N LYS A 931 -38.43 -22.27 -1.14
CA LYS A 931 -39.25 -22.01 -2.32
C LYS A 931 -39.79 -20.60 -2.24
N ASP A 932 -39.57 -19.79 -3.27
CA ASP A 932 -40.07 -18.42 -3.31
C ASP A 932 -41.52 -18.32 -3.82
N ALA A 933 -42.08 -17.11 -3.78
CA ALA A 933 -43.42 -16.82 -4.28
C ALA A 933 -43.56 -16.90 -5.81
N GLY A 934 -42.45 -16.86 -6.56
CA GLY A 934 -42.42 -17.15 -7.99
C GLY A 934 -42.44 -18.65 -8.31
N GLY A 935 -42.22 -19.50 -7.30
CA GLY A 935 -42.16 -20.95 -7.40
C GLY A 935 -40.75 -21.53 -7.59
N ASN A 936 -39.71 -20.69 -7.62
CA ASN A 936 -38.33 -21.15 -7.76
C ASN A 936 -37.89 -21.91 -6.51
N VAL A 937 -37.10 -22.97 -6.70
CA VAL A 937 -36.55 -23.77 -5.60
C VAL A 937 -35.03 -23.60 -5.55
N PHE A 938 -34.49 -23.29 -4.38
CA PHE A 938 -33.05 -23.12 -4.13
C PHE A 938 -32.70 -23.47 -2.69
N GLY A 939 -31.42 -23.52 -2.34
CA GLY A 939 -31.01 -23.86 -0.99
C GLY A 939 -29.52 -24.15 -0.83
N GLY A 940 -29.17 -24.86 0.25
CA GLY A 940 -27.80 -25.21 0.57
C GLY A 940 -27.66 -26.52 1.33
N PHE A 941 -26.54 -27.20 1.11
CA PHE A 941 -26.08 -28.32 1.93
C PHE A 941 -25.07 -27.80 2.96
N ALA A 942 -25.40 -27.95 4.24
CA ALA A 942 -24.59 -27.55 5.37
C ALA A 942 -23.88 -28.77 5.97
N SER A 943 -22.55 -28.74 6.01
CA SER A 943 -21.73 -29.85 6.48
C SER A 943 -21.66 -30.00 8.01
N ASP A 944 -22.29 -29.12 8.78
CA ASP A 944 -22.22 -29.08 10.25
C ASP A 944 -23.59 -28.82 10.90
N GLU A 945 -23.68 -28.91 12.24
CA GLU A 945 -24.93 -28.61 12.97
C GLU A 945 -25.23 -27.11 13.02
N TRP A 946 -26.51 -26.73 12.99
CA TRP A 946 -26.90 -25.31 13.09
C TRP A 946 -26.86 -24.82 14.54
N HIS A 947 -25.92 -23.92 14.83
CA HIS A 947 -25.79 -23.24 16.12
C HIS A 947 -25.38 -21.76 15.98
N HIS A 948 -25.67 -20.95 17.00
CA HIS A 948 -25.20 -19.56 17.10
C HIS A 948 -23.67 -19.51 17.13
N ALA A 949 -23.07 -18.67 16.28
CA ALA A 949 -21.63 -18.47 16.22
C ALA A 949 -21.31 -17.01 15.80
N PHE A 950 -20.22 -16.45 16.35
CA PHE A 950 -19.75 -15.10 16.03
C PHE A 950 -18.83 -15.04 14.80
N HIS A 951 -18.64 -16.17 14.11
CA HIS A 951 -17.70 -16.38 13.02
C HIS A 951 -18.12 -17.60 12.20
N TYR A 952 -17.77 -17.63 10.91
CA TYR A 952 -18.08 -18.74 10.01
C TYR A 952 -17.48 -20.06 10.47
N TYR A 953 -18.20 -21.15 10.23
CA TYR A 953 -17.84 -22.53 10.58
C TYR A 953 -18.24 -23.50 9.46
N GLY A 954 -18.15 -24.81 9.70
CA GLY A 954 -18.38 -25.86 8.70
C GLY A 954 -17.15 -26.16 7.84
N THR A 955 -17.36 -26.90 6.75
CA THR A 955 -16.29 -27.40 5.86
C THR A 955 -16.55 -27.05 4.39
N GLY A 956 -15.51 -27.19 3.57
CA GLY A 956 -15.57 -27.05 2.11
C GLY A 956 -16.43 -28.08 1.35
N GLU A 957 -17.07 -29.02 2.05
CA GLU A 957 -18.14 -29.85 1.46
C GLU A 957 -19.47 -29.10 1.36
N SER A 958 -19.64 -27.99 2.08
CA SER A 958 -20.85 -27.15 1.99
C SER A 958 -20.98 -26.49 0.62
N PHE A 959 -22.20 -26.46 0.07
CA PHE A 959 -22.48 -25.88 -1.25
C PHE A 959 -23.90 -25.31 -1.33
N LEU A 960 -24.14 -24.40 -2.28
CA LEU A 960 -25.46 -23.88 -2.60
C LEU A 960 -26.00 -24.47 -3.91
N PHE A 961 -27.31 -24.46 -4.09
CA PHE A 961 -27.96 -24.93 -5.33
C PHE A 961 -29.20 -24.12 -5.69
N SER A 962 -29.56 -24.11 -6.98
CA SER A 962 -30.78 -23.50 -7.49
C SER A 962 -31.35 -24.27 -8.68
N PHE A 963 -32.67 -24.25 -8.83
CA PHE A 963 -33.42 -24.74 -10.00
C PHE A 963 -34.00 -23.61 -10.88
N ALA A 964 -33.66 -22.35 -10.58
CA ALA A 964 -34.29 -21.18 -11.19
C ALA A 964 -33.82 -20.84 -12.63
N ASN A 965 -32.80 -21.53 -13.17
CA ASN A 965 -32.18 -21.16 -14.44
C ASN A 965 -32.51 -22.16 -15.57
N PRO A 966 -33.51 -21.89 -16.44
CA PRO A 966 -33.90 -22.80 -17.52
C PRO A 966 -32.86 -22.96 -18.64
N SER A 967 -31.82 -22.12 -18.67
CA SER A 967 -30.71 -22.22 -19.63
C SER A 967 -29.66 -23.24 -19.21
N ALA A 968 -29.61 -23.63 -17.93
CA ALA A 968 -28.75 -24.71 -17.45
C ALA A 968 -29.29 -26.08 -17.89
N ALA A 969 -28.39 -27.04 -18.17
CA ALA A 969 -28.72 -28.36 -18.71
C ALA A 969 -29.47 -29.27 -17.70
N GLY A 970 -30.77 -29.02 -17.55
CA GLY A 970 -31.65 -29.66 -16.57
C GLY A 970 -32.19 -28.70 -15.48
N GLY A 971 -32.00 -27.38 -15.61
CA GLY A 971 -32.48 -26.37 -14.65
C GLY A 971 -31.65 -26.24 -13.36
N PHE A 972 -31.01 -27.32 -12.93
CA PHE A 972 -30.20 -27.40 -11.72
C PHE A 972 -28.80 -26.79 -11.89
N VAL A 973 -28.38 -25.98 -10.91
CA VAL A 973 -27.02 -25.41 -10.80
C VAL A 973 -26.48 -25.67 -9.38
N LYS A 974 -25.23 -26.16 -9.28
CA LYS A 974 -24.49 -26.36 -8.02
C LYS A 974 -23.36 -25.34 -7.88
N TYR A 975 -23.43 -24.50 -6.86
CA TYR A 975 -22.41 -23.50 -6.52
C TYR A 975 -21.48 -24.08 -5.45
N GLN A 976 -20.30 -24.53 -5.88
CA GLN A 976 -19.32 -25.22 -5.04
C GLN A 976 -18.41 -24.22 -4.31
N TRP A 977 -17.72 -24.67 -3.26
CA TRP A 977 -16.71 -23.87 -2.59
C TRP A 977 -15.57 -23.46 -3.55
N SER A 978 -15.29 -22.15 -3.60
CA SER A 978 -14.29 -21.54 -4.49
C SER A 978 -12.83 -21.76 -4.07
N ARG A 979 -12.57 -22.42 -2.93
CA ARG A 979 -11.24 -22.62 -2.31
C ARG A 979 -10.52 -21.35 -1.84
N LYS A 980 -11.17 -20.18 -1.89
CA LYS A 980 -10.56 -18.86 -1.58
C LYS A 980 -10.69 -18.38 -0.12
N ASN A 981 -11.60 -18.95 0.67
CA ASN A 981 -11.87 -18.56 2.06
C ASN A 981 -12.51 -19.72 2.84
N SER A 982 -12.76 -19.57 4.15
CA SER A 982 -13.48 -20.58 4.97
C SER A 982 -14.90 -20.15 5.37
N TYR A 983 -15.57 -19.34 4.53
CA TYR A 983 -16.85 -18.71 4.85
C TYR A 983 -18.03 -19.57 4.39
N PHE A 984 -18.17 -20.76 4.97
CA PHE A 984 -19.14 -21.78 4.52
C PHE A 984 -20.55 -21.54 5.06
N MET A 985 -20.70 -21.51 6.39
CA MET A 985 -21.98 -21.28 7.08
C MET A 985 -21.76 -20.43 8.34
N LEU A 986 -22.75 -19.60 8.66
CA LEU A 986 -22.78 -18.73 9.83
C LEU A 986 -24.23 -18.58 10.29
N CYS A 987 -24.48 -18.65 11.60
CA CYS A 987 -25.78 -18.33 12.17
C CYS A 987 -25.58 -17.40 13.36
N SER A 988 -26.24 -16.25 13.31
CA SER A 988 -26.31 -15.28 14.40
C SER A 988 -27.70 -15.33 15.04
N ASP A 989 -27.92 -14.50 16.05
CA ASP A 989 -29.22 -14.35 16.71
C ASP A 989 -30.29 -13.77 15.75
N GLU A 990 -29.86 -13.06 14.70
CA GLU A 990 -30.74 -12.35 13.77
C GLU A 990 -30.77 -12.93 12.33
N SER A 991 -29.85 -13.84 11.98
CA SER A 991 -29.75 -14.36 10.61
C SER A 991 -29.04 -15.72 10.47
N LEU A 992 -29.43 -16.47 9.44
CA LEU A 992 -28.79 -17.71 8.97
C LEU A 992 -28.20 -17.48 7.58
N ILE A 993 -26.92 -17.79 7.42
CA ILE A 993 -26.09 -17.42 6.26
C ILE A 993 -25.31 -18.62 5.73
N MET A 994 -25.22 -18.75 4.40
CA MET A 994 -24.33 -19.70 3.74
C MET A 994 -23.60 -19.08 2.55
N GLY A 995 -22.31 -19.34 2.44
CA GLY A 995 -21.41 -18.78 1.43
C GLY A 995 -21.11 -17.29 1.63
N GLY A 996 -19.86 -16.93 1.85
CA GLY A 996 -19.42 -15.54 2.03
C GLY A 996 -18.06 -15.21 1.39
N GLY A 997 -17.56 -14.01 1.68
CA GLY A 997 -16.34 -13.44 1.08
C GLY A 997 -16.62 -12.44 -0.05
N GLY A 998 -17.73 -11.73 0.08
CA GLY A 998 -18.37 -10.85 -0.90
C GLY A 998 -19.80 -10.64 -0.41
N ASN A 999 -20.77 -10.63 -1.33
CA ASN A 999 -22.17 -10.81 -0.95
C ASN A 999 -22.42 -12.22 -0.37
N PHE A 1000 -23.45 -12.38 0.46
CA PHE A 1000 -23.87 -13.69 0.95
C PHE A 1000 -24.52 -14.51 -0.17
N GLY A 1001 -24.17 -15.79 -0.30
CA GLY A 1001 -24.77 -16.68 -1.30
C GLY A 1001 -26.20 -17.11 -0.96
N LEU A 1002 -26.49 -17.23 0.33
CA LEU A 1002 -27.82 -17.40 0.90
C LEU A 1002 -27.87 -16.65 2.24
N PHE A 1003 -28.94 -15.89 2.47
CA PHE A 1003 -29.17 -15.10 3.68
C PHE A 1003 -30.66 -15.17 4.06
N LEU A 1004 -30.95 -15.56 5.29
CA LEU A 1004 -32.29 -15.61 5.87
C LEU A 1004 -32.30 -14.83 7.19
N VAL A 1005 -33.35 -14.06 7.46
CA VAL A 1005 -33.52 -13.27 8.69
C VAL A 1005 -34.34 -14.02 9.75
N SER A 1006 -34.23 -13.59 11.02
CA SER A 1006 -34.77 -14.26 12.22
C SER A 1006 -36.27 -14.54 12.20
N THR A 1007 -37.06 -13.69 11.53
CA THR A 1007 -38.42 -13.99 11.08
C THR A 1007 -38.38 -14.46 9.64
N VAL A 1008 -38.63 -15.75 9.41
CA VAL A 1008 -38.76 -16.36 8.07
C VAL A 1008 -40.11 -15.99 7.44
N GLU A 1009 -40.33 -14.68 7.27
CA GLU A 1009 -41.49 -14.09 6.59
C GLU A 1009 -41.03 -13.13 5.48
N LEU A 1010 -41.92 -12.96 4.52
CA LEU A 1010 -41.73 -12.27 3.24
C LEU A 1010 -41.11 -10.86 3.36
N LEU A 1011 -39.83 -10.73 3.03
CA LEU A 1011 -39.30 -9.48 2.48
C LEU A 1011 -39.74 -9.36 1.02
N THR A 1012 -40.97 -8.88 0.81
CA THR A 1012 -41.37 -8.32 -0.49
C THR A 1012 -40.55 -7.08 -0.76
N VAL A 1013 -39.85 -7.04 -1.91
CA VAL A 1013 -39.27 -5.79 -2.42
C VAL A 1013 -40.36 -4.73 -2.49
N ARG A 1014 -40.08 -3.56 -1.91
CA ARG A 1014 -40.75 -2.31 -2.21
C ARG A 1014 -39.71 -1.36 -2.75
N ASP A 1015 -39.99 -0.82 -3.93
CA ASP A 1015 -39.36 0.39 -4.41
C ASP A 1015 -39.81 1.56 -3.53
N GLU A 1016 -38.85 2.31 -2.96
CA GLU A 1016 -38.76 3.78 -2.95
C GLU A 1016 -37.53 4.20 -2.10
N ASP A 1017 -36.77 5.17 -2.65
CA ASP A 1017 -35.55 5.85 -2.15
C ASP A 1017 -34.36 4.98 -1.66
#